data_AF-A0A5D2Z984-F1
#
_entry.id   AF-A0A5D2Z984-F1
#
_cell.length_a   1.000
_cell.length_b   1.000
_cell.length_c   1.000
_cell.angle_alpha   90.00
_cell.angle_beta   90.00
_cell.angle_gamma   90.00
#
_symmetry.space_group_name_H-M   'P 1'
#
loop_
_entity.id
_entity.type
_entity.pdbx_description
1 polymer ?
#
loop_
_entity_poly.entity_id
_entity_poly.type
_entity_poly.pdbx_seq_one_letter_code
_entity_poly.pdbx_strand_id
1 'polypeptide(L)'
;MLSQWKTTEQTILRKKIKFPFIFEFFILGKAPEISPQSSQFHFRNFKNLHKKKKGKKKKEEDEEEESALLPFCWVSIYMAAHIATAMKPKNNNSNSNNNSNCCSNGYRSDVSNGSDNNSPSPPPSPPKPRLTPSLSQCRRRLRSKTKSFVRRENLGSGLNFRRNLRYLLLLPLLYISGLLMCVGPFSGFWGYASVPGSVYRSYENFQRLWDDIRFDNSSALQLSSVWKYKRRVKVQKPCPNSTARNHFSMYRTSIMESSGSSGYLIVDANGGLNQQRSAICNAVAVAGLLNAILVIPRFELNSVWRDPSQFRDIYDEEHFINNLKGYVNVVRELPEALMERYDQNISNIPNFRVQAWATVNYYLGVVLPILRDQGVIRIAPFANRLTMNVPSHIQLLRCITNYKALKLSPPISSLAEKLVSRMIERSSMTGGKYVSVHLRFEQDMVAFSCCVYDGGEAEKLKMDSFREQEWKGKFKRKDRVIVPALNRIEGKCPLTPVEVGLMLRGMGFDNNTSIYIASGKIYQAEKHLAPLLEMFPLLYTKESLATPDELAPFEGYSSKLAALDYTVSLFSEVFVTTQGGNFPQFLMGHRRFLFNGHSKTIKPDKRKLVVLLQDMDISWKAFKDEMEVMLAESDRKGMMVPRVKKFNRKTSIYTYPLPECACLQSSNNSTFRLTEGANVLNSHHESTR
;
A
#
# COMPACT_ATOMS: atom_id res chain seq x y z
N MET A 1 -11.47 -61.60 19.96
CA MET A 1 -10.75 -62.30 18.89
C MET A 1 -9.59 -61.40 18.47
N LEU A 2 -8.33 -61.75 18.78
CA LEU A 2 -7.44 -62.65 18.02
C LEU A 2 -6.87 -61.96 16.75
N SER A 3 -5.55 -61.84 16.53
CA SER A 3 -4.37 -62.02 17.41
C SER A 3 -3.18 -61.19 16.86
N GLN A 4 -2.31 -60.60 17.71
CA GLN A 4 -0.89 -60.98 17.97
C GLN A 4 0.03 -61.06 16.73
N TRP A 5 1.31 -60.61 16.71
CA TRP A 5 2.26 -59.99 17.67
C TRP A 5 3.24 -59.11 16.83
N LYS A 6 4.15 -58.25 17.33
CA LYS A 6 5.28 -58.54 18.25
C LYS A 6 6.06 -57.24 18.61
N THR A 7 6.39 -57.02 19.89
CA THR A 7 7.50 -56.15 20.42
C THR A 7 7.55 -54.65 20.05
N THR A 8 8.00 -53.70 20.89
CA THR A 8 8.82 -53.78 22.12
C THR A 8 8.31 -52.81 23.19
N GLU A 9 8.51 -53.13 24.47
CA GLU A 9 8.06 -52.35 25.63
C GLU A 9 9.15 -51.43 26.24
N GLN A 10 8.70 -50.52 27.13
CA GLN A 10 9.43 -49.85 28.22
C GLN A 10 10.84 -49.26 27.97
N THR A 11 10.99 -47.94 28.21
CA THR A 11 11.81 -47.37 29.32
C THR A 11 11.82 -45.84 29.27
N ILE A 12 11.58 -45.20 30.41
CA ILE A 12 11.68 -43.73 30.59
C ILE A 12 13.14 -43.33 30.88
N LEU A 13 13.51 -42.07 30.58
CA LEU A 13 14.79 -41.37 30.83
C LEU A 13 15.90 -41.42 29.74
N ARG A 14 16.69 -40.33 29.73
CA ARG A 14 18.01 -40.11 29.09
C ARG A 14 18.09 -40.02 27.56
N LYS A 15 18.06 -38.77 27.05
CA LYS A 15 19.10 -38.15 26.18
C LYS A 15 18.77 -36.65 25.99
N LYS A 16 19.34 -35.74 26.79
CA LYS A 16 20.59 -35.01 26.48
C LYS A 16 20.68 -34.51 25.02
N ILE A 17 20.00 -33.40 24.71
CA ILE A 17 20.39 -32.52 23.61
C ILE A 17 21.55 -31.64 24.09
N LYS A 18 22.60 -31.48 23.27
CA LYS A 18 23.81 -30.73 23.62
C LYS A 18 23.59 -29.22 23.40
N PHE A 19 23.84 -28.41 24.42
CA PHE A 19 24.18 -26.99 24.21
C PHE A 19 25.58 -26.91 23.56
N PRO A 20 25.80 -26.00 22.60
CA PRO A 20 27.13 -25.70 22.10
C PRO A 20 27.93 -24.90 23.15
N PHE A 21 29.21 -25.26 23.29
CA PHE A 21 30.18 -24.63 24.20
C PHE A 21 30.18 -23.09 24.11
N ILE A 22 29.90 -22.42 25.23
CA ILE A 22 30.57 -21.24 25.84
C ILE A 22 29.96 -21.09 27.25
N PHE A 23 30.36 -21.91 28.23
CA PHE A 23 30.01 -21.69 29.65
C PHE A 23 30.84 -22.50 30.67
N GLU A 24 32.12 -22.79 30.39
CA GLU A 24 32.96 -23.60 31.31
C GLU A 24 34.44 -23.13 31.30
N PHE A 25 34.69 -21.88 31.68
CA PHE A 25 36.05 -21.30 31.76
C PHE A 25 36.24 -20.22 32.86
N PHE A 26 35.35 -20.17 33.87
CA PHE A 26 35.43 -19.20 34.98
C PHE A 26 35.57 -19.84 36.38
N ILE A 27 35.98 -21.11 36.43
CA ILE A 27 36.50 -21.79 37.62
C ILE A 27 37.85 -22.42 37.21
N LEU A 28 38.80 -22.55 38.13
CA LEU A 28 40.21 -22.94 37.90
C LEU A 28 41.04 -21.89 37.13
N GLY A 29 41.51 -20.86 37.83
CA GLY A 29 42.37 -19.81 37.25
C GLY A 29 43.80 -20.28 36.92
N LYS A 30 44.01 -20.76 35.69
CA LYS A 30 45.32 -20.82 35.01
C LYS A 30 45.16 -20.45 33.53
N ALA A 31 46.01 -19.58 33.02
CA ALA A 31 46.00 -19.16 31.62
C ALA A 31 47.19 -19.77 30.84
N PRO A 32 46.96 -20.36 29.66
CA PRO A 32 47.97 -20.59 28.64
C PRO A 32 47.85 -19.59 27.48
N GLU A 33 48.98 -19.17 26.91
CA GLU A 33 49.01 -18.28 25.73
C GLU A 33 48.69 -19.05 24.44
N ILE A 34 47.87 -18.48 23.56
CA ILE A 34 47.60 -19.00 22.20
C ILE A 34 47.62 -17.84 21.19
N SER A 35 48.29 -18.04 20.06
CA SER A 35 48.62 -16.97 19.10
C SER A 35 47.52 -16.68 18.05
N PRO A 36 47.47 -15.46 17.48
CA PRO A 36 46.34 -14.99 16.68
C PRO A 36 46.46 -15.33 15.18
N GLN A 37 46.15 -16.57 14.77
CA GLN A 37 46.05 -16.92 13.33
C GLN A 37 44.90 -17.84 12.90
N SER A 38 44.16 -18.46 13.83
CA SER A 38 43.09 -19.42 13.50
C SER A 38 41.74 -18.80 13.10
N SER A 39 41.50 -17.52 13.40
CA SER A 39 40.17 -16.89 13.33
C SER A 39 39.66 -16.60 11.91
N GLN A 40 40.54 -16.43 10.91
CA GLN A 40 40.12 -16.01 9.55
C GLN A 40 39.52 -17.15 8.70
N PHE A 41 39.83 -18.42 8.99
CA PHE A 41 39.44 -19.54 8.13
C PHE A 41 37.94 -19.86 8.20
N HIS A 42 37.35 -19.83 9.39
CA HIS A 42 35.93 -20.15 9.58
C HIS A 42 34.97 -19.12 8.95
N PHE A 43 35.35 -17.84 8.87
CA PHE A 43 34.48 -16.77 8.40
C PHE A 43 34.19 -16.82 6.89
N ARG A 44 35.07 -17.45 6.09
CA ARG A 44 34.87 -17.61 4.63
C ARG A 44 33.81 -18.66 4.30
N ASN A 45 33.80 -19.80 5.00
CA ASN A 45 32.87 -20.90 4.70
C ASN A 45 31.41 -20.55 5.01
N PHE A 46 31.15 -19.80 6.08
CA PHE A 46 29.79 -19.39 6.45
C PHE A 46 29.12 -18.51 5.37
N LYS A 47 29.88 -17.56 4.79
CA LYS A 47 29.38 -16.68 3.71
C LYS A 47 29.07 -17.44 2.42
N ASN A 48 29.82 -18.48 2.08
CA ASN A 48 29.59 -19.29 0.89
C ASN A 48 28.34 -20.17 1.01
N LEU A 49 28.10 -20.78 2.18
CA LEU A 49 26.88 -21.57 2.43
C LEU A 49 25.61 -20.71 2.32
N HIS A 50 25.68 -19.46 2.79
CA HIS A 50 24.57 -18.51 2.77
C HIS A 50 24.23 -17.99 1.35
N LYS A 51 25.21 -17.93 0.43
CA LYS A 51 24.97 -17.65 -0.99
C LYS A 51 24.29 -18.83 -1.71
N LYS A 52 24.76 -20.07 -1.48
CA LYS A 52 24.30 -21.25 -2.25
C LYS A 52 22.83 -21.63 -2.02
N LYS A 53 22.20 -21.20 -0.91
CA LYS A 53 20.76 -21.43 -0.64
C LYS A 53 19.80 -20.37 -1.21
N LYS A 54 20.25 -19.19 -1.67
CA LYS A 54 19.36 -18.17 -2.27
C LYS A 54 18.94 -18.45 -3.73
N GLY A 55 19.30 -19.60 -4.30
CA GLY A 55 19.13 -19.92 -5.73
C GLY A 55 17.81 -20.58 -6.18
N LYS A 56 16.86 -20.90 -5.28
CA LYS A 56 15.57 -21.51 -5.68
C LYS A 56 14.38 -20.94 -4.89
N LYS A 57 13.29 -20.64 -5.63
CA LYS A 57 11.96 -20.16 -5.19
C LYS A 57 11.96 -18.85 -4.36
N LYS A 58 11.82 -17.71 -5.05
CA LYS A 58 11.25 -16.47 -4.47
C LYS A 58 9.82 -16.32 -4.99
N LYS A 59 8.84 -16.18 -4.10
CA LYS A 59 7.46 -15.77 -4.42
C LYS A 59 7.21 -14.37 -3.83
N GLU A 60 6.16 -13.72 -4.30
CA GLU A 60 5.76 -12.37 -3.87
C GLU A 60 5.10 -12.38 -2.49
N GLU A 61 5.56 -11.48 -1.61
CA GLU A 61 4.75 -10.60 -0.75
C GLU A 61 5.64 -9.39 -0.40
N ASP A 62 5.06 -8.25 0.02
CA ASP A 62 5.78 -6.97 0.15
C ASP A 62 6.40 -6.78 1.56
N GLU A 63 7.65 -6.32 1.62
CA GLU A 63 8.36 -5.93 2.86
C GLU A 63 8.71 -4.43 2.81
N GLU A 64 8.18 -3.63 3.75
CA GLU A 64 8.48 -2.19 3.93
C GLU A 64 8.74 -1.91 5.44
N GLU A 65 9.70 -2.62 6.05
CA GLU A 65 10.19 -2.32 7.41
C GLU A 65 11.64 -2.83 7.63
N GLU A 66 12.53 -1.98 8.18
CA GLU A 66 13.78 -2.38 8.83
C GLU A 66 13.86 -1.67 10.19
N SER A 67 14.29 -2.40 11.22
CA SER A 67 13.83 -2.17 12.60
C SER A 67 14.59 -1.09 13.39
N ALA A 68 13.86 -0.13 13.95
CA ALA A 68 14.37 0.89 14.86
C ALA A 68 14.34 0.48 16.36
N LEU A 69 14.71 -0.78 16.69
CA LEU A 69 14.64 -1.30 18.08
C LEU A 69 15.95 -1.92 18.61
N LEU A 70 17.06 -1.85 17.88
CA LEU A 70 18.37 -2.34 18.34
C LEU A 70 19.24 -1.40 19.23
N PRO A 71 19.04 -0.07 19.36
CA PRO A 71 20.03 0.77 20.05
C PRO A 71 20.00 0.66 21.58
N PHE A 72 18.83 0.50 22.20
CA PHE A 72 18.67 0.66 23.65
C PHE A 72 19.43 -0.39 24.48
N CYS A 73 19.37 -1.67 24.11
CA CYS A 73 20.11 -2.71 24.83
C CYS A 73 21.64 -2.55 24.70
N TRP A 74 22.14 -2.02 23.58
CA TRP A 74 23.56 -1.77 23.39
C TRP A 74 24.08 -0.61 24.23
N VAL A 75 23.31 0.49 24.33
CA VAL A 75 23.69 1.66 25.14
C VAL A 75 23.85 1.30 26.63
N SER A 76 22.94 0.51 27.20
CA SER A 76 23.03 0.07 28.60
C SER A 76 24.26 -0.78 28.89
N ILE A 77 24.63 -1.69 27.98
CA ILE A 77 25.83 -2.53 28.10
C ILE A 77 27.10 -1.67 27.97
N TYR A 78 27.11 -0.68 27.07
CA TYR A 78 28.26 0.23 26.89
C TYR A 78 28.47 1.15 28.10
N MET A 79 27.39 1.66 28.71
CA MET A 79 27.45 2.44 29.95
C MET A 79 28.05 1.65 31.12
N ALA A 80 27.62 0.39 31.31
CA ALA A 80 28.15 -0.46 32.37
C ALA A 80 29.67 -0.70 32.23
N ALA A 81 30.16 -0.91 31.01
CA ALA A 81 31.58 -1.08 30.72
C ALA A 81 32.41 0.21 30.97
N HIS A 82 31.85 1.39 30.67
CA HIS A 82 32.51 2.67 30.92
C HIS A 82 32.61 3.03 32.41
N ILE A 83 31.60 2.71 33.22
CA ILE A 83 31.66 2.95 34.68
C ILE A 83 32.74 2.06 35.33
N ALA A 84 32.85 0.80 34.89
CA ALA A 84 33.88 -0.12 35.39
C ALA A 84 35.33 0.28 35.08
N THR A 85 35.56 1.13 34.07
CA THR A 85 36.90 1.58 33.67
C THR A 85 37.33 2.91 34.28
N ALA A 86 36.43 3.63 34.96
CA ALA A 86 36.70 4.94 35.58
C ALA A 86 37.49 4.87 36.92
N MET A 87 37.64 3.69 37.53
CA MET A 87 38.26 3.54 38.86
C MET A 87 39.77 3.20 38.82
N LYS A 88 40.59 4.16 38.37
CA LYS A 88 42.02 4.26 38.73
C LYS A 88 42.41 5.72 39.01
N PRO A 89 43.23 5.99 40.04
CA PRO A 89 43.54 7.36 40.46
C PRO A 89 44.43 8.09 39.46
N LYS A 90 44.12 9.38 39.21
CA LYS A 90 45.06 10.32 38.58
C LYS A 90 46.04 10.84 39.63
N ASN A 91 47.31 10.97 39.25
CA ASN A 91 48.26 11.83 39.95
C ASN A 91 48.27 13.18 39.23
N ASN A 92 48.06 14.28 39.94
CA ASN A 92 48.10 15.63 39.36
C ASN A 92 49.53 16.17 39.35
N ASN A 93 49.82 17.08 38.41
CA ASN A 93 50.67 18.22 38.70
C ASN A 93 50.28 19.44 37.86
N SER A 94 50.62 20.63 38.35
CA SER A 94 50.29 21.96 37.83
C SER A 94 51.19 22.37 36.61
N ASN A 95 51.03 23.51 35.92
CA ASN A 95 50.37 24.76 36.31
C ASN A 95 49.96 25.69 35.13
N SER A 96 49.05 26.62 35.43
CA SER A 96 48.96 28.04 34.98
C SER A 96 49.09 28.48 33.48
N ASN A 97 48.02 29.16 33.03
CA ASN A 97 47.98 30.56 32.53
C ASN A 97 47.99 30.97 31.03
N ASN A 98 46.97 31.82 30.75
CA ASN A 98 46.97 33.10 30.01
C ASN A 98 46.81 33.18 28.46
N ASN A 99 45.71 33.87 28.07
CA ASN A 99 45.61 35.03 27.14
C ASN A 99 46.03 34.90 25.66
N SER A 100 45.46 35.67 24.71
CA SER A 100 44.23 36.51 24.66
C SER A 100 44.02 37.08 23.24
N ASN A 101 42.80 37.51 22.90
CA ASN A 101 42.46 38.47 21.82
C ASN A 101 42.75 38.04 20.35
N CYS A 102 42.12 38.57 19.30
CA CYS A 102 40.92 39.42 19.11
C CYS A 102 40.22 38.96 17.80
N CYS A 103 38.90 39.06 17.62
CA CYS A 103 38.13 40.21 17.11
C CYS A 103 38.67 40.90 15.83
N SER A 104 37.89 41.32 14.83
CA SER A 104 36.47 41.06 14.45
C SER A 104 36.14 41.71 13.09
N ASN A 105 35.21 41.12 12.31
CA ASN A 105 34.41 41.74 11.22
C ASN A 105 35.17 42.28 9.96
N GLY A 106 34.54 42.48 8.79
CA GLY A 106 33.20 42.05 8.33
C GLY A 106 32.58 42.99 7.26
N TYR A 107 31.71 42.44 6.38
CA TYR A 107 30.85 43.13 5.39
C TYR A 107 31.60 43.76 4.16
N ARG A 108 30.98 44.02 2.98
CA ARG A 108 29.61 43.76 2.47
C ARG A 108 29.57 43.48 0.93
N SER A 109 28.35 43.43 0.39
CA SER A 109 27.85 43.30 -1.00
C SER A 109 28.50 44.24 -2.04
N ASP A 110 28.38 44.08 -3.37
CA ASP A 110 27.17 43.92 -4.23
C ASP A 110 27.54 43.33 -5.64
N VAL A 111 26.72 42.44 -6.25
CA VAL A 111 25.71 42.62 -7.34
C VAL A 111 26.26 42.82 -8.78
N SER A 112 25.51 42.25 -9.75
CA SER A 112 25.55 42.41 -11.23
C SER A 112 26.51 41.54 -12.05
N ASN A 113 26.36 41.40 -13.39
CA ASN A 113 25.18 40.97 -14.19
C ASN A 113 25.65 40.65 -15.64
N GLY A 114 25.14 39.59 -16.28
CA GLY A 114 25.47 39.22 -17.68
C GLY A 114 26.92 38.73 -17.92
N SER A 115 27.28 38.20 -19.10
CA SER A 115 26.46 37.64 -20.19
C SER A 115 27.31 36.79 -21.16
N ASP A 116 26.71 35.73 -21.72
CA ASP A 116 26.92 35.17 -23.06
C ASP A 116 28.25 34.49 -23.51
N ASN A 117 28.06 33.24 -23.98
CA ASN A 117 28.60 32.63 -25.22
C ASN A 117 30.14 32.50 -25.44
N ASN A 118 30.68 31.28 -25.28
CA ASN A 118 30.82 30.30 -26.40
C ASN A 118 31.58 28.99 -26.04
N SER A 119 31.23 27.92 -26.76
CA SER A 119 31.95 26.63 -26.91
C SER A 119 32.84 26.69 -28.19
N PRO A 120 33.84 25.79 -28.47
CA PRO A 120 33.87 24.34 -28.17
C PRO A 120 35.26 23.69 -27.86
N SER A 121 35.26 22.35 -27.79
CA SER A 121 36.36 21.39 -27.49
C SER A 121 37.05 20.83 -28.78
N PRO A 122 37.89 19.75 -28.80
CA PRO A 122 38.55 18.96 -27.72
C PRO A 122 40.12 18.74 -27.87
N PRO A 123 40.74 17.54 -28.11
CA PRO A 123 41.79 16.97 -27.22
C PRO A 123 43.15 16.63 -27.91
N PRO A 124 44.16 15.97 -27.25
CA PRO A 124 44.24 14.49 -27.11
C PRO A 124 44.98 13.96 -25.82
N SER A 125 45.37 12.67 -25.81
CA SER A 125 45.90 11.86 -24.66
C SER A 125 47.19 11.09 -25.04
N PRO A 126 47.77 10.15 -24.23
CA PRO A 126 47.85 9.99 -22.76
C PRO A 126 49.30 10.20 -22.23
N PRO A 127 50.27 9.25 -22.05
CA PRO A 127 50.34 7.77 -21.84
C PRO A 127 50.92 7.37 -20.44
N LYS A 128 51.65 6.23 -20.33
CA LYS A 128 52.54 5.77 -19.21
C LYS A 128 53.69 4.90 -19.80
N PRO A 129 54.77 4.59 -19.06
CA PRO A 129 54.91 3.20 -18.55
C PRO A 129 55.57 3.08 -17.15
N ARG A 130 55.99 1.85 -16.77
CA ARG A 130 56.53 1.43 -15.46
C ARG A 130 58.07 1.43 -15.43
N LEU A 131 58.67 1.36 -14.23
CA LEU A 131 59.51 0.20 -13.79
C LEU A 131 59.92 0.29 -12.30
N THR A 132 60.38 -0.84 -11.74
CA THR A 132 61.00 -1.02 -10.40
C THR A 132 62.23 -1.92 -10.55
N PRO A 133 63.20 -1.95 -9.60
CA PRO A 133 63.31 -3.15 -8.73
C PRO A 133 63.99 -3.01 -7.33
N SER A 134 63.78 -4.04 -6.49
CA SER A 134 64.67 -4.68 -5.48
C SER A 134 65.65 -3.93 -4.52
N LEU A 135 65.26 -3.87 -3.23
CA LEU A 135 65.84 -4.58 -2.05
C LEU A 135 67.33 -4.51 -1.58
N SER A 136 67.48 -4.67 -0.24
CA SER A 136 68.67 -5.04 0.59
C SER A 136 69.59 -3.91 1.12
N GLN A 137 70.24 -3.97 2.31
CA GLN A 137 70.12 -4.86 3.49
C GLN A 137 70.70 -4.24 4.82
N CYS A 138 70.26 -4.77 5.98
CA CYS A 138 70.99 -4.96 7.27
C CYS A 138 71.56 -3.82 8.18
N ARG A 139 71.00 -3.77 9.41
CA ARG A 139 71.64 -3.78 10.76
C ARG A 139 72.63 -2.68 11.22
N ARG A 140 72.31 -2.09 12.40
CA ARG A 140 73.05 -2.34 13.68
C ARG A 140 72.24 -1.98 14.95
N ARG A 141 72.71 -2.43 16.12
CA ARG A 141 72.19 -2.16 17.49
C ARG A 141 73.20 -1.30 18.27
N LEU A 142 72.76 -0.60 19.32
CA LEU A 142 73.37 -0.73 20.66
C LEU A 142 72.35 -0.46 21.80
N ARG A 143 72.80 -0.28 23.05
CA ARG A 143 72.04 -0.63 24.28
C ARG A 143 72.42 0.22 25.52
N SER A 144 71.57 0.14 26.56
CA SER A 144 71.80 0.48 28.00
C SER A 144 71.19 1.83 28.46
N LYS A 145 70.93 2.06 29.76
CA LYS A 145 71.22 1.26 30.98
C LYS A 145 70.14 1.43 32.08
N THR A 146 70.14 0.53 33.07
CA THR A 146 69.16 0.41 34.18
C THR A 146 69.53 1.22 35.43
N LYS A 147 68.55 1.53 36.29
CA LYS A 147 68.71 1.66 37.76
C LYS A 147 67.50 1.08 38.52
N SER A 148 67.70 0.75 39.79
CA SER A 148 66.76 0.14 40.73
C SER A 148 67.03 0.65 42.16
N PHE A 149 66.14 0.35 43.14
CA PHE A 149 66.40 0.01 44.57
C PHE A 149 65.02 -0.23 45.27
N VAL A 150 64.76 -1.38 45.93
CA VAL A 150 64.82 -1.64 47.40
C VAL A 150 63.82 -0.76 48.21
N ARG A 151 62.67 -1.23 48.73
CA ARG A 151 62.30 -2.31 49.71
C ARG A 151 62.43 -1.91 51.19
N ARG A 152 61.29 -1.88 51.93
CA ARG A 152 61.02 -2.72 53.15
C ARG A 152 59.54 -2.74 53.55
N GLU A 153 59.18 -3.62 54.48
CA GLU A 153 57.82 -4.04 54.88
C GLU A 153 57.49 -3.69 56.35
N ASN A 154 56.20 -3.44 56.66
CA ASN A 154 55.42 -3.94 57.82
C ASN A 154 54.02 -3.27 57.80
N LEU A 155 52.87 -3.96 57.84
CA LEU A 155 52.29 -4.88 58.85
C LEU A 155 51.57 -4.11 60.00
N GLY A 156 50.23 -4.17 60.04
CA GLY A 156 49.45 -3.73 61.21
C GLY A 156 47.97 -3.38 60.98
N SER A 157 47.08 -4.05 61.74
CA SER A 157 45.68 -3.71 62.05
C SER A 157 44.64 -3.65 60.91
N GLY A 158 43.39 -4.02 61.23
CA GLY A 158 42.26 -4.04 60.29
C GLY A 158 41.02 -3.35 60.85
N LEU A 159 40.37 -2.49 60.04
CA LEU A 159 39.21 -1.71 60.50
C LEU A 159 38.26 -1.27 59.35
N ASN A 160 37.87 -2.20 58.47
CA ASN A 160 37.03 -1.89 57.28
C ASN A 160 35.76 -2.75 57.08
N PHE A 161 35.45 -3.70 57.97
CA PHE A 161 34.37 -4.67 57.72
C PHE A 161 32.94 -4.06 57.74
N ARG A 162 32.73 -2.92 58.41
CA ARG A 162 31.39 -2.28 58.52
C ARG A 162 30.97 -1.42 57.31
N ARG A 163 31.87 -1.12 56.37
CA ARG A 163 31.57 -0.27 55.19
C ARG A 163 31.04 -1.05 53.98
N ASN A 164 31.41 -2.32 53.84
CA ASN A 164 31.04 -3.14 52.67
C ASN A 164 29.61 -3.71 52.75
N LEU A 165 29.03 -3.88 53.95
CA LEU A 165 27.72 -4.53 54.11
C LEU A 165 26.57 -3.75 53.42
N ARG A 166 26.65 -2.42 53.33
CA ARG A 166 25.67 -1.60 52.59
C ARG A 166 25.70 -1.88 51.08
N TYR A 167 26.89 -2.07 50.50
CA TYR A 167 27.03 -2.45 49.08
C TYR A 167 26.58 -3.89 48.83
N LEU A 168 26.75 -4.78 49.81
CA LEU A 168 26.32 -6.17 49.78
C LEU A 168 24.77 -6.33 49.77
N LEU A 169 24.02 -5.30 50.18
CA LEU A 169 22.56 -5.24 50.01
C LEU A 169 22.13 -4.43 48.78
N LEU A 170 22.84 -3.35 48.46
CA LEU A 170 22.57 -2.54 47.25
C LEU A 170 22.81 -3.31 45.95
N LEU A 171 23.82 -4.18 45.87
CA LEU A 171 24.09 -4.97 44.66
C LEU A 171 22.95 -5.97 44.35
N PRO A 172 22.46 -6.79 45.30
CA PRO A 172 21.25 -7.59 45.11
C PRO A 172 20.01 -6.75 44.77
N LEU A 173 19.79 -5.60 45.42
CA LEU A 173 18.64 -4.74 45.13
C LEU A 173 18.71 -4.13 43.71
N LEU A 174 19.89 -3.69 43.27
CA LEU A 174 20.10 -3.21 41.89
C LEU A 174 20.03 -4.35 40.86
N TYR A 175 20.49 -5.55 41.22
CA TYR A 175 20.35 -6.73 40.36
C TYR A 175 18.89 -7.17 40.22
N ILE A 176 18.13 -7.19 41.32
CA ILE A 176 16.68 -7.49 41.33
C ILE A 176 15.90 -6.39 40.61
N SER A 177 16.26 -5.11 40.78
CA SER A 177 15.72 -3.98 40.00
C SER A 177 16.02 -4.11 38.50
N GLY A 178 17.24 -4.50 38.15
CA GLY A 178 17.60 -4.85 36.78
C GLY A 178 16.79 -6.04 36.24
N LEU A 179 16.56 -7.07 37.07
CA LEU A 179 15.71 -8.20 36.70
C LEU A 179 14.24 -7.80 36.51
N LEU A 180 13.70 -6.93 37.36
CA LEU A 180 12.37 -6.33 37.27
C LEU A 180 12.17 -5.47 36.02
N MET A 181 13.27 -4.96 35.43
CA MET A 181 13.30 -4.18 34.19
C MET A 181 13.59 -5.03 32.94
N CYS A 182 14.33 -6.15 33.08
CA CYS A 182 14.74 -7.01 31.95
C CYS A 182 13.85 -8.26 31.77
N VAL A 183 13.22 -8.75 32.83
CA VAL A 183 11.99 -9.54 32.72
C VAL A 183 10.87 -8.57 32.41
N GLY A 184 10.01 -8.89 31.43
CA GLY A 184 8.91 -8.00 31.01
C GLY A 184 8.05 -7.55 32.19
N PRO A 185 7.51 -6.32 32.14
CA PRO A 185 7.13 -5.57 33.34
C PRO A 185 6.08 -6.28 34.20
N PHE A 186 6.22 -6.12 35.52
CA PHE A 186 5.38 -6.74 36.55
C PHE A 186 3.90 -6.25 36.58
N SER A 187 3.47 -5.52 35.56
CA SER A 187 2.13 -4.97 35.33
C SER A 187 1.05 -6.03 35.01
N GLY A 188 1.21 -7.28 35.47
CA GLY A 188 0.14 -8.28 35.47
C GLY A 188 -0.89 -8.10 36.59
N PHE A 189 -0.64 -7.19 37.56
CA PHE A 189 -1.45 -7.02 38.77
C PHE A 189 -2.30 -5.73 38.81
N TRP A 190 -2.04 -4.78 37.91
CA TRP A 190 -2.92 -3.65 37.64
C TRP A 190 -3.35 -3.72 36.18
N GLY A 191 -4.65 -3.62 35.91
CA GLY A 191 -5.18 -3.73 34.56
C GLY A 191 -4.56 -2.69 33.64
N TYR A 192 -3.84 -3.14 32.60
CA TYR A 192 -3.22 -2.26 31.61
C TYR A 192 -4.27 -1.31 31.01
N ALA A 193 -3.99 0.00 31.03
CA ALA A 193 -4.62 0.91 30.09
C ALA A 193 -4.30 0.43 28.67
N SER A 194 -5.34 0.05 27.92
CA SER A 194 -5.22 -0.39 26.53
C SER A 194 -4.60 0.74 25.69
N VAL A 195 -3.66 0.41 24.80
CA VAL A 195 -3.03 1.41 23.92
C VAL A 195 -4.10 2.21 23.17
N PRO A 196 -4.04 3.55 23.12
CA PRO A 196 -5.06 4.35 22.43
C PRO A 196 -5.24 3.91 20.97
N GLY A 197 -6.49 3.69 20.56
CA GLY A 197 -6.84 3.17 19.23
C GLY A 197 -6.70 1.66 19.05
N SER A 198 -6.39 0.86 20.09
CA SER A 198 -6.32 -0.61 20.00
C SER A 198 -7.66 -1.35 20.15
N VAL A 199 -8.68 -0.72 20.74
CA VAL A 199 -9.96 -1.33 21.11
C VAL A 199 -11.12 -0.68 20.32
N TYR A 200 -12.12 -1.48 19.95
CA TYR A 200 -13.40 -0.99 19.44
C TYR A 200 -14.30 -0.60 20.61
N ARG A 201 -14.44 0.70 20.88
CA ARG A 201 -15.45 1.28 21.80
C ARG A 201 -16.50 2.12 21.08
N SER A 202 -16.48 2.09 19.75
CA SER A 202 -17.17 3.04 18.88
C SER A 202 -18.71 3.00 19.00
N TYR A 203 -19.28 1.88 19.45
CA TYR A 203 -20.71 1.77 19.78
C TYR A 203 -21.05 2.39 21.15
N GLU A 204 -20.23 2.14 22.18
CA GLU A 204 -20.35 2.79 23.49
C GLU A 204 -20.23 4.32 23.35
N ASN A 205 -19.28 4.77 22.52
CA ASN A 205 -19.03 6.18 22.25
C ASN A 205 -20.18 6.82 21.46
N PHE A 206 -20.77 6.09 20.51
CA PHE A 206 -22.02 6.51 19.85
C PHE A 206 -23.15 6.69 20.86
N GLN A 207 -23.42 5.71 21.73
CA GLN A 207 -24.47 5.83 22.74
C GLN A 207 -24.25 7.02 23.67
N ARG A 208 -23.01 7.25 24.12
CA ARG A 208 -22.63 8.40 24.97
C ARG A 208 -22.83 9.75 24.28
N LEU A 209 -22.45 9.86 23.01
CA LEU A 209 -22.55 11.10 22.23
C LEU A 209 -23.92 11.31 21.57
N TRP A 210 -24.86 10.37 21.70
CA TRP A 210 -26.08 10.40 20.88
C TRP A 210 -26.97 11.61 21.15
N ASP A 211 -27.10 12.03 22.41
CA ASP A 211 -27.86 13.25 22.76
C ASP A 211 -27.19 14.50 22.19
N ASP A 212 -25.88 14.66 22.36
CA ASP A 212 -25.12 15.76 21.74
C ASP A 212 -25.31 15.78 20.21
N ILE A 213 -25.27 14.61 19.55
CA ILE A 213 -25.44 14.46 18.10
C ILE A 213 -26.86 14.81 17.64
N ARG A 214 -27.89 14.51 18.45
CA ARG A 214 -29.30 14.82 18.16
C ARG A 214 -29.65 16.28 18.38
N PHE A 215 -29.10 16.92 19.42
CA PHE A 215 -29.39 18.31 19.77
C PHE A 215 -28.39 19.33 19.17
N ASP A 216 -27.41 18.88 18.39
CA ASP A 216 -26.48 19.75 17.67
C ASP A 216 -27.20 20.64 16.65
N ASN A 217 -27.23 21.94 16.95
CA ASN A 217 -27.85 22.99 16.12
C ASN A 217 -26.84 23.71 15.19
N SER A 218 -25.63 23.15 15.03
CA SER A 218 -24.62 23.69 14.12
C SER A 218 -25.09 23.70 12.66
N SER A 219 -24.63 24.67 11.87
CA SER A 219 -25.03 24.80 10.47
C SER A 219 -24.57 23.60 9.63
N ALA A 220 -25.53 22.85 9.08
CA ALA A 220 -25.29 21.67 8.26
C ALA A 220 -24.41 21.95 7.03
N LEU A 221 -23.56 20.98 6.68
CA LEU A 221 -22.66 21.04 5.53
C LEU A 221 -23.46 21.04 4.22
N GLN A 222 -23.59 22.21 3.60
CA GLN A 222 -24.28 22.34 2.32
C GLN A 222 -23.53 21.59 1.19
N LEU A 223 -24.16 20.55 0.64
CA LEU A 223 -23.70 19.87 -0.58
C LEU A 223 -23.63 20.79 -1.83
N SER A 224 -24.16 22.01 -1.75
CA SER A 224 -23.99 23.06 -2.77
C SER A 224 -22.76 23.97 -2.58
N SER A 225 -22.14 23.99 -1.38
CA SER A 225 -20.91 24.75 -1.10
C SER A 225 -19.64 23.95 -1.35
N VAL A 226 -19.75 22.64 -1.14
CA VAL A 226 -18.91 21.58 -1.67
C VAL A 226 -18.55 21.85 -3.15
N TRP A 227 -17.28 21.67 -3.50
CA TRP A 227 -16.62 22.00 -4.79
C TRP A 227 -16.50 23.48 -5.22
N LYS A 228 -16.82 24.49 -4.39
CA LYS A 228 -16.62 25.92 -4.76
C LYS A 228 -15.14 26.34 -4.86
N TYR A 229 -14.42 25.90 -5.90
CA TYR A 229 -13.05 26.36 -6.20
C TYR A 229 -12.75 26.54 -7.70
N LYS A 230 -12.64 27.81 -8.13
CA LYS A 230 -12.38 28.21 -9.53
C LYS A 230 -10.89 28.19 -9.92
N ARG A 231 -10.18 27.05 -9.78
CA ARG A 231 -8.83 26.94 -10.37
C ARG A 231 -8.92 26.72 -11.88
N ARG A 232 -8.48 27.70 -12.66
CA ARG A 232 -8.12 27.45 -14.08
C ARG A 232 -6.93 26.49 -14.09
N VAL A 233 -7.15 25.24 -14.51
CA VAL A 233 -6.05 24.29 -14.78
C VAL A 233 -5.15 24.92 -15.85
N LYS A 234 -3.84 25.04 -15.57
CA LYS A 234 -2.90 25.68 -16.50
C LYS A 234 -2.74 24.83 -17.77
N VAL A 235 -3.47 25.24 -18.81
CA VAL A 235 -3.38 24.86 -20.23
C VAL A 235 -3.39 23.35 -20.49
N GLN A 236 -4.48 22.85 -21.06
CA GLN A 236 -4.48 21.55 -21.73
C GLN A 236 -3.35 21.53 -22.77
N LYS A 237 -2.43 20.57 -22.69
CA LYS A 237 -1.72 20.16 -23.91
C LYS A 237 -2.80 19.61 -24.86
N PRO A 238 -2.98 20.17 -26.06
CA PRO A 238 -3.97 19.65 -26.99
C PRO A 238 -3.66 18.18 -27.27
N CYS A 239 -4.69 17.35 -27.32
CA CYS A 239 -4.51 15.98 -27.78
C CYS A 239 -4.07 16.09 -29.23
N PRO A 240 -2.95 15.46 -29.62
CA PRO A 240 -2.56 15.49 -31.01
C PRO A 240 -3.53 14.59 -31.78
N ASN A 241 -4.68 15.13 -32.21
CA ASN A 241 -5.76 14.34 -32.83
C ASN A 241 -5.31 13.67 -34.13
N SER A 242 -4.30 14.23 -34.79
CA SER A 242 -3.50 13.57 -35.85
C SER A 242 -2.27 12.88 -35.23
N THR A 243 -1.41 13.63 -34.53
CA THR A 243 -0.10 13.15 -34.08
C THR A 243 -0.11 12.09 -32.98
N ALA A 244 -1.20 11.75 -32.30
CA ALA A 244 -1.24 10.63 -31.34
C ALA A 244 -1.27 9.31 -32.11
N ARG A 245 -2.19 9.20 -33.07
CA ARG A 245 -2.27 8.08 -34.03
C ARG A 245 -1.04 8.06 -34.93
N ASN A 246 -0.59 9.22 -35.43
CA ASN A 246 0.57 9.29 -36.32
C ASN A 246 1.92 9.14 -35.59
N HIS A 247 2.04 9.48 -34.30
CA HIS A 247 3.25 9.17 -33.51
C HIS A 247 3.24 7.72 -33.00
N PHE A 248 2.08 7.08 -32.84
CA PHE A 248 2.02 5.61 -32.73
C PHE A 248 2.44 4.94 -34.03
N SER A 249 1.92 5.41 -35.18
CA SER A 249 2.32 4.93 -36.51
C SER A 249 3.81 5.14 -36.76
N MET A 250 4.34 6.33 -36.52
CA MET A 250 5.76 6.67 -36.68
C MET A 250 6.65 5.88 -35.71
N TYR A 251 6.23 5.67 -34.45
CA TYR A 251 6.96 4.83 -33.49
C TYR A 251 6.97 3.35 -33.92
N ARG A 252 5.84 2.85 -34.43
CA ARG A 252 5.71 1.51 -35.03
C ARG A 252 6.66 1.38 -36.22
N THR A 253 6.68 2.34 -37.15
CA THR A 253 7.63 2.36 -38.28
C THR A 253 9.10 2.51 -37.85
N SER A 254 9.40 3.26 -36.77
CA SER A 254 10.78 3.51 -36.33
C SER A 254 11.38 2.39 -35.46
N ILE A 255 10.56 1.48 -34.92
CA ILE A 255 11.01 0.35 -34.08
C ILE A 255 10.67 -1.02 -34.70
N MET A 256 9.84 -1.06 -35.74
CA MET A 256 9.55 -2.29 -36.49
C MET A 256 9.75 -2.11 -37.99
N GLU A 257 10.78 -2.79 -38.49
CA GLU A 257 11.13 -2.91 -39.91
C GLU A 257 10.07 -3.68 -40.73
N SER A 258 9.09 -4.30 -40.06
CA SER A 258 8.00 -5.08 -40.67
C SER A 258 6.66 -4.33 -40.65
N SER A 259 6.03 -4.17 -41.80
CA SER A 259 4.68 -3.59 -41.95
C SER A 259 3.56 -4.43 -41.28
N GLY A 260 3.77 -5.74 -41.14
CA GLY A 260 2.85 -6.67 -40.49
C GLY A 260 2.68 -6.47 -38.97
N SER A 261 1.72 -7.19 -38.40
CA SER A 261 1.60 -7.39 -36.94
C SER A 261 2.58 -8.45 -36.46
N SER A 262 3.13 -8.30 -35.24
CA SER A 262 4.08 -9.27 -34.67
C SER A 262 3.46 -10.64 -34.35
N GLY A 263 2.13 -10.75 -34.31
CA GLY A 263 1.38 -11.96 -33.92
C GLY A 263 0.12 -11.61 -33.12
N TYR A 264 -0.56 -12.63 -32.60
CA TYR A 264 -1.77 -12.50 -31.79
C TYR A 264 -1.47 -12.65 -30.28
N LEU A 265 -2.11 -11.82 -29.47
CA LEU A 265 -1.99 -11.83 -28.01
C LEU A 265 -3.33 -12.20 -27.37
N ILE A 266 -3.38 -13.32 -26.67
CA ILE A 266 -4.46 -13.69 -25.74
C ILE A 266 -4.02 -13.34 -24.32
N VAL A 267 -4.93 -12.74 -23.54
CA VAL A 267 -4.75 -12.52 -22.10
C VAL A 267 -5.94 -13.07 -21.33
N ASP A 268 -5.65 -13.74 -20.21
CA ASP A 268 -6.66 -14.16 -19.25
C ASP A 268 -6.59 -13.20 -18.04
N ALA A 269 -7.49 -12.23 -17.99
CA ALA A 269 -7.59 -11.24 -16.94
C ALA A 269 -8.29 -11.84 -15.70
N ASN A 270 -7.67 -11.67 -14.53
CA ASN A 270 -8.09 -12.35 -13.31
C ASN A 270 -8.22 -11.39 -12.11
N GLY A 271 -9.12 -11.77 -11.18
CA GLY A 271 -9.56 -10.92 -10.08
C GLY A 271 -10.98 -10.39 -10.33
N GLY A 272 -11.44 -9.45 -9.50
CA GLY A 272 -12.76 -8.81 -9.66
C GLY A 272 -12.73 -7.62 -10.62
N LEU A 273 -13.89 -7.06 -10.94
CA LEU A 273 -14.12 -5.94 -11.89
C LEU A 273 -12.95 -4.94 -12.05
N ASN A 274 -12.53 -4.28 -10.97
CA ASN A 274 -11.49 -3.24 -11.05
C ASN A 274 -10.05 -3.78 -11.22
N GLN A 275 -9.81 -5.06 -10.91
CA GLN A 275 -8.56 -5.76 -11.23
C GLN A 275 -8.55 -6.17 -12.72
N GLN A 276 -9.68 -6.70 -13.22
CA GLN A 276 -9.87 -6.98 -14.65
C GLN A 276 -9.71 -5.70 -15.49
N ARG A 277 -10.30 -4.58 -15.07
CA ARG A 277 -10.14 -3.24 -15.69
C ARG A 277 -8.67 -2.84 -15.84
N SER A 278 -7.88 -3.00 -14.78
CA SER A 278 -6.41 -2.79 -14.81
C SER A 278 -5.69 -3.75 -15.77
N ALA A 279 -6.08 -5.02 -15.77
CA ALA A 279 -5.50 -6.04 -16.64
C ALA A 279 -5.78 -5.75 -18.13
N ILE A 280 -7.02 -5.38 -18.50
CA ILE A 280 -7.40 -5.00 -19.87
C ILE A 280 -6.61 -3.76 -20.33
N CYS A 281 -6.53 -2.71 -19.50
CA CYS A 281 -5.75 -1.51 -19.81
C CYS A 281 -4.26 -1.81 -19.98
N ASN A 282 -3.72 -2.77 -19.23
CA ASN A 282 -2.36 -3.27 -19.43
C ASN A 282 -2.22 -4.16 -20.68
N ALA A 283 -3.26 -4.89 -21.08
CA ALA A 283 -3.22 -5.78 -22.24
C ALA A 283 -3.21 -4.99 -23.56
N VAL A 284 -4.05 -3.96 -23.67
CA VAL A 284 -3.99 -3.01 -24.80
C VAL A 284 -2.64 -2.29 -24.84
N ALA A 285 -2.10 -1.89 -23.68
CA ALA A 285 -0.78 -1.29 -23.58
C ALA A 285 0.37 -2.23 -24.00
N VAL A 286 0.28 -3.53 -23.70
CA VAL A 286 1.24 -4.55 -24.18
C VAL A 286 1.05 -4.83 -25.67
N ALA A 287 -0.18 -4.94 -26.16
CA ALA A 287 -0.46 -5.16 -27.58
C ALA A 287 0.08 -4.01 -28.43
N GLY A 288 -0.12 -2.76 -28.03
CA GLY A 288 0.47 -1.59 -28.68
C GLY A 288 1.99 -1.49 -28.55
N LEU A 289 2.57 -2.00 -27.46
CA LEU A 289 4.04 -2.07 -27.29
C LEU A 289 4.68 -3.13 -28.20
N LEU A 290 4.02 -4.26 -28.41
CA LEU A 290 4.49 -5.38 -29.23
C LEU A 290 4.06 -5.29 -30.70
N ASN A 291 3.17 -4.34 -31.05
CA ASN A 291 2.38 -4.35 -32.28
C ASN A 291 1.71 -5.71 -32.55
N ALA A 292 1.08 -6.25 -31.49
CA ALA A 292 0.29 -7.47 -31.54
C ALA A 292 -1.17 -7.14 -31.89
N ILE A 293 -1.85 -8.09 -32.54
CA ILE A 293 -3.32 -8.10 -32.59
C ILE A 293 -3.81 -8.63 -31.24
N LEU A 294 -4.65 -7.88 -30.54
CA LEU A 294 -5.22 -8.28 -29.26
C LEU A 294 -6.51 -9.08 -29.50
N VAL A 295 -6.57 -10.32 -29.00
CA VAL A 295 -7.84 -11.03 -28.86
C VAL A 295 -8.59 -10.45 -27.66
N ILE A 296 -9.93 -10.35 -27.71
CA ILE A 296 -10.73 -9.81 -26.60
C ILE A 296 -10.31 -10.48 -25.26
N PRO A 297 -9.95 -9.70 -24.23
CA PRO A 297 -9.49 -10.24 -22.95
C PRO A 297 -10.50 -11.20 -22.30
N ARG A 298 -10.08 -12.43 -22.06
CA ARG A 298 -10.89 -13.46 -21.39
C ARG A 298 -10.87 -13.23 -19.88
N PHE A 299 -11.95 -13.60 -19.17
CA PHE A 299 -12.00 -13.49 -17.70
C PHE A 299 -11.83 -14.87 -17.05
N GLU A 300 -10.82 -14.99 -16.18
CA GLU A 300 -10.53 -16.20 -15.41
C GLU A 300 -11.47 -16.29 -14.20
N LEU A 301 -12.28 -17.36 -14.13
CA LEU A 301 -13.23 -17.62 -13.04
C LEU A 301 -12.50 -17.61 -11.68
N ASN A 302 -12.80 -16.62 -10.86
CA ASN A 302 -12.09 -16.42 -9.60
C ASN A 302 -12.80 -17.09 -8.42
N SER A 303 -12.08 -17.88 -7.62
CA SER A 303 -12.66 -18.64 -6.49
C SER A 303 -13.30 -17.79 -5.39
N VAL A 304 -12.92 -16.51 -5.26
CA VAL A 304 -13.48 -15.56 -4.29
C VAL A 304 -14.77 -14.94 -4.82
N TRP A 305 -14.75 -14.44 -6.05
CA TRP A 305 -15.87 -13.69 -6.65
C TRP A 305 -16.94 -14.60 -7.28
N ARG A 306 -16.55 -15.82 -7.67
CA ARG A 306 -17.36 -16.91 -8.27
C ARG A 306 -18.23 -16.51 -9.46
N ASP A 307 -17.90 -15.37 -10.07
CA ASP A 307 -18.61 -14.75 -11.18
C ASP A 307 -18.11 -15.32 -12.52
N PRO A 308 -18.98 -15.94 -13.34
CA PRO A 308 -18.61 -16.52 -14.63
C PRO A 308 -18.63 -15.51 -15.79
N SER A 309 -19.05 -14.26 -15.56
CA SER A 309 -19.18 -13.21 -16.59
C SER A 309 -17.93 -13.11 -17.47
N GLN A 310 -18.12 -13.00 -18.78
CA GLN A 310 -17.09 -12.73 -19.78
C GLN A 310 -17.12 -11.25 -20.20
N PHE A 311 -16.31 -10.87 -21.20
CA PHE A 311 -16.09 -9.47 -21.57
C PHE A 311 -17.39 -8.75 -21.94
N ARG A 312 -18.14 -9.24 -22.94
CA ARG A 312 -19.46 -8.70 -23.35
C ARG A 312 -20.48 -8.52 -22.23
N ASP A 313 -20.42 -9.35 -21.18
CA ASP A 313 -21.39 -9.31 -20.09
C ASP A 313 -21.15 -8.08 -19.19
N ILE A 314 -19.91 -7.57 -19.16
CA ILE A 314 -19.47 -6.43 -18.35
C ILE A 314 -19.25 -5.15 -19.18
N TYR A 315 -18.75 -5.27 -20.42
CA TYR A 315 -18.32 -4.16 -21.26
C TYR A 315 -18.88 -4.26 -22.69
N ASP A 316 -19.08 -3.10 -23.31
CA ASP A 316 -19.54 -2.95 -24.69
C ASP A 316 -18.40 -3.30 -25.67
N GLU A 317 -18.43 -4.50 -26.27
CA GLU A 317 -17.37 -5.01 -27.16
C GLU A 317 -17.21 -4.22 -28.45
N GLU A 318 -18.31 -3.79 -29.09
CA GLU A 318 -18.25 -2.98 -30.31
C GLU A 318 -17.67 -1.60 -30.01
N HIS A 319 -18.11 -0.95 -28.92
CA HIS A 319 -17.53 0.32 -28.49
C HIS A 319 -16.04 0.17 -28.13
N PHE A 320 -15.64 -0.93 -27.49
CA PHE A 320 -14.25 -1.22 -27.15
C PHE A 320 -13.36 -1.37 -28.40
N ILE A 321 -13.75 -2.19 -29.38
CA ILE A 321 -13.02 -2.38 -30.64
C ILE A 321 -12.92 -1.05 -31.40
N ASN A 322 -14.04 -0.34 -31.56
CA ASN A 322 -14.09 0.87 -32.38
C ASN A 322 -13.30 2.04 -31.76
N ASN A 323 -13.26 2.19 -30.44
CA ASN A 323 -12.46 3.22 -29.77
C ASN A 323 -10.93 2.94 -29.81
N LEU A 324 -10.52 1.70 -30.04
CA LEU A 324 -9.10 1.31 -30.18
C LEU A 324 -8.62 1.28 -31.64
N LYS A 325 -9.53 1.43 -32.61
CA LYS A 325 -9.24 1.40 -34.05
C LYS A 325 -8.17 2.44 -34.46
N GLY A 326 -7.10 1.95 -35.06
CA GLY A 326 -5.93 2.75 -35.44
C GLY A 326 -4.92 3.01 -34.31
N TYR A 327 -5.12 2.44 -33.11
CA TYR A 327 -4.11 2.39 -32.04
C TYR A 327 -3.63 0.96 -31.79
N VAL A 328 -4.58 0.03 -31.63
CA VAL A 328 -4.34 -1.42 -31.48
C VAL A 328 -5.42 -2.14 -32.27
N ASN A 329 -5.02 -3.15 -33.05
CA ASN A 329 -5.98 -4.03 -33.73
C ASN A 329 -6.56 -5.00 -32.70
N VAL A 330 -7.88 -4.99 -32.54
CA VAL A 330 -8.61 -5.89 -31.63
C VAL A 330 -9.50 -6.81 -32.47
N VAL A 331 -9.49 -8.10 -32.15
CA VAL A 331 -10.33 -9.14 -32.77
C VAL A 331 -11.08 -9.92 -31.69
N ARG A 332 -12.27 -10.42 -32.02
CA ARG A 332 -13.07 -11.26 -31.09
C ARG A 332 -12.38 -12.58 -30.80
N GLU A 333 -11.95 -13.24 -31.88
CA GLU A 333 -11.43 -14.60 -31.89
C GLU A 333 -10.15 -14.65 -32.75
N LEU A 334 -9.44 -15.77 -32.70
CA LEU A 334 -8.30 -16.02 -33.57
C LEU A 334 -8.77 -16.48 -34.97
N PRO A 335 -7.97 -16.27 -36.03
CA PRO A 335 -8.25 -16.86 -37.33
C PRO A 335 -8.33 -18.38 -37.26
N GLU A 336 -9.26 -18.98 -38.00
CA GLU A 336 -9.53 -20.43 -38.01
C GLU A 336 -8.28 -21.25 -38.34
N ALA A 337 -7.57 -20.93 -39.42
CA ALA A 337 -6.29 -21.55 -39.80
C ALA A 337 -5.15 -21.36 -38.77
N LEU A 338 -5.30 -20.45 -37.79
CA LEU A 338 -4.38 -20.33 -36.66
C LEU A 338 -4.80 -21.23 -35.48
N MET A 339 -6.11 -21.44 -35.31
CA MET A 339 -6.74 -22.30 -34.30
C MET A 339 -6.63 -23.79 -34.64
N GLU A 340 -6.69 -24.15 -35.92
CA GLU A 340 -6.45 -25.53 -36.41
C GLU A 340 -5.11 -26.09 -35.92
N ARG A 341 -4.06 -25.25 -35.86
CA ARG A 341 -2.73 -25.61 -35.34
C ARG A 341 -2.70 -25.98 -33.85
N TYR A 342 -3.83 -25.84 -33.15
CA TYR A 342 -4.01 -26.12 -31.72
C TYR A 342 -5.33 -26.89 -31.47
N ASP A 343 -5.76 -27.71 -32.43
CA ASP A 343 -6.95 -28.58 -32.33
C ASP A 343 -8.24 -27.80 -32.01
N GLN A 344 -8.36 -26.59 -32.56
CA GLN A 344 -9.41 -25.61 -32.27
C GLN A 344 -9.54 -25.22 -30.77
N ASN A 345 -8.54 -25.53 -29.94
CA ASN A 345 -8.60 -25.36 -28.49
C ASN A 345 -7.58 -24.33 -27.96
N ILE A 346 -8.06 -23.20 -27.44
CA ILE A 346 -7.24 -22.14 -26.80
C ILE A 346 -6.45 -22.66 -25.58
N SER A 347 -6.81 -23.83 -25.03
CA SER A 347 -6.05 -24.50 -23.97
C SER A 347 -4.73 -25.10 -24.45
N ASN A 348 -4.63 -25.47 -25.73
CA ASN A 348 -3.45 -26.07 -26.33
C ASN A 348 -2.40 -24.99 -26.75
N ILE A 349 -2.82 -23.72 -26.84
CA ILE A 349 -1.93 -22.58 -27.08
C ILE A 349 -0.97 -22.39 -25.89
N PRO A 350 0.37 -22.33 -26.10
CA PRO A 350 1.34 -22.18 -25.03
C PRO A 350 1.07 -20.98 -24.09
N ASN A 351 0.90 -21.27 -22.80
CA ASN A 351 0.74 -20.25 -21.76
C ASN A 351 2.11 -19.69 -21.31
N PHE A 352 2.46 -18.51 -21.82
CA PHE A 352 3.66 -17.78 -21.48
C PHE A 352 3.52 -17.04 -20.14
N ARG A 353 4.37 -17.37 -19.15
CA ARG A 353 4.30 -16.82 -17.79
C ARG A 353 5.18 -15.57 -17.61
N VAL A 354 4.55 -14.40 -17.61
CA VAL A 354 5.22 -13.11 -17.32
C VAL A 354 5.33 -12.85 -15.80
N GLN A 355 6.46 -12.29 -15.36
CA GLN A 355 6.64 -11.85 -13.97
C GLN A 355 5.70 -10.68 -13.63
N ALA A 356 5.24 -10.56 -12.39
CA ALA A 356 4.52 -9.35 -11.95
C ALA A 356 5.40 -8.09 -12.12
N TRP A 357 4.80 -7.01 -12.59
CA TRP A 357 5.42 -5.71 -12.85
C TRP A 357 6.58 -5.73 -13.86
N ALA A 358 6.52 -6.62 -14.86
CA ALA A 358 7.55 -6.73 -15.89
C ALA A 358 7.77 -5.41 -16.66
N THR A 359 9.01 -5.19 -17.07
CA THR A 359 9.46 -3.95 -17.72
C THR A 359 9.19 -3.96 -19.22
N VAL A 360 9.18 -2.78 -19.83
CA VAL A 360 9.13 -2.61 -21.29
C VAL A 360 10.22 -3.42 -21.99
N ASN A 361 11.45 -3.40 -21.45
CA ASN A 361 12.59 -4.15 -21.99
C ASN A 361 12.39 -5.68 -21.90
N TYR A 362 11.66 -6.19 -20.90
CA TYR A 362 11.31 -7.61 -20.83
C TYR A 362 10.32 -7.99 -21.93
N TYR A 363 9.31 -7.15 -22.17
CA TYR A 363 8.37 -7.37 -23.27
C TYR A 363 9.07 -7.33 -24.64
N LEU A 364 9.89 -6.31 -24.91
CA LEU A 364 10.61 -6.18 -26.19
C LEU A 364 11.72 -7.22 -26.38
N GLY A 365 12.45 -7.59 -25.32
CA GLY A 365 13.60 -8.49 -25.40
C GLY A 365 13.31 -9.99 -25.18
N VAL A 366 12.14 -10.34 -24.62
CA VAL A 366 11.79 -11.75 -24.30
C VAL A 366 10.44 -12.15 -24.89
N VAL A 367 9.41 -11.29 -24.80
CA VAL A 367 8.06 -11.63 -25.27
C VAL A 367 7.91 -11.43 -26.78
N LEU A 368 8.47 -10.35 -27.33
CA LEU A 368 8.38 -10.04 -28.77
C LEU A 368 9.02 -11.10 -29.69
N PRO A 369 10.21 -11.67 -29.40
CA PRO A 369 10.78 -12.73 -30.24
C PRO A 369 9.90 -13.98 -30.26
N ILE A 370 9.41 -14.42 -29.11
CA ILE A 370 8.55 -15.60 -28.97
C ILE A 370 7.19 -15.39 -29.66
N LEU A 371 6.65 -14.18 -29.59
CA LEU A 371 5.42 -13.83 -30.31
C LEU A 371 5.58 -13.91 -31.83
N ARG A 372 6.72 -13.44 -32.36
CA ARG A 372 7.04 -13.50 -33.81
C ARG A 372 7.28 -14.93 -34.30
N ASP A 373 7.93 -15.75 -33.48
CA ASP A 373 8.21 -17.16 -33.73
C ASP A 373 6.92 -18.02 -33.76
N GLN A 374 6.08 -17.90 -32.73
CA GLN A 374 4.89 -18.75 -32.59
C GLN A 374 3.66 -18.20 -33.36
N GLY A 375 3.66 -16.91 -33.70
CA GLY A 375 2.54 -16.19 -34.30
C GLY A 375 1.38 -15.91 -33.34
N VAL A 376 1.30 -16.61 -32.21
CA VAL A 376 0.34 -16.37 -31.13
C VAL A 376 0.93 -16.76 -29.77
N ILE A 377 0.62 -15.98 -28.73
CA ILE A 377 0.89 -16.35 -27.33
C ILE A 377 -0.35 -16.12 -26.46
N ARG A 378 -0.49 -16.94 -25.41
CA ARG A 378 -1.45 -16.73 -24.32
C ARG A 378 -0.71 -16.38 -23.05
N ILE A 379 -1.14 -15.35 -22.32
CA ILE A 379 -0.54 -14.95 -21.04
C ILE A 379 -1.58 -15.06 -19.92
N ALA A 380 -1.48 -16.12 -19.11
CA ALA A 380 -2.44 -16.42 -18.04
C ALA A 380 -1.74 -16.83 -16.73
N PRO A 381 -2.05 -16.20 -15.57
CA PRO A 381 -3.03 -15.13 -15.36
C PRO A 381 -2.41 -13.71 -15.50
N PHE A 382 -3.17 -12.74 -16.02
CA PHE A 382 -2.67 -11.42 -16.48
C PHE A 382 -2.71 -10.27 -15.43
N ALA A 383 -3.05 -10.52 -14.17
CA ALA A 383 -2.97 -9.47 -13.13
C ALA A 383 -1.56 -8.85 -13.02
N ASN A 384 -1.50 -7.51 -13.05
CA ASN A 384 -0.31 -6.69 -12.80
C ASN A 384 0.95 -7.04 -13.61
N ARG A 385 0.83 -7.58 -14.84
CA ARG A 385 2.00 -8.04 -15.62
C ARG A 385 2.86 -6.93 -16.23
N LEU A 386 2.31 -5.73 -16.47
CA LEU A 386 3.07 -4.58 -16.98
C LEU A 386 3.37 -3.57 -15.85
N THR A 387 4.62 -3.10 -15.78
CA THR A 387 5.03 -2.03 -14.85
C THR A 387 4.21 -0.74 -15.00
N MET A 388 4.04 0.02 -13.92
CA MET A 388 3.33 1.31 -13.96
C MET A 388 4.11 2.39 -14.74
N ASN A 389 5.44 2.30 -14.82
CA ASN A 389 6.28 3.29 -15.49
C ASN A 389 6.67 2.84 -16.91
N VAL A 390 5.92 3.32 -17.91
CA VAL A 390 6.10 3.03 -19.35
C VAL A 390 6.15 4.34 -20.16
N PRO A 391 6.60 4.33 -21.44
CA PRO A 391 6.61 5.51 -22.30
C PRO A 391 5.25 6.21 -22.40
N SER A 392 5.28 7.52 -22.66
CA SER A 392 4.09 8.39 -22.71
C SER A 392 3.01 7.90 -23.68
N HIS A 393 3.39 7.39 -24.85
CA HIS A 393 2.43 6.82 -25.81
C HIS A 393 1.78 5.53 -25.27
N ILE A 394 2.51 4.65 -24.57
CA ILE A 394 1.94 3.46 -23.91
C ILE A 394 1.04 3.86 -22.72
N GLN A 395 1.34 4.95 -21.99
CA GLN A 395 0.41 5.49 -20.99
C GLN A 395 -0.88 6.04 -21.64
N LEU A 396 -0.78 6.66 -22.82
CA LEU A 396 -1.96 7.15 -23.55
C LEU A 396 -2.89 6.00 -23.95
N LEU A 397 -2.38 4.81 -24.29
CA LEU A 397 -3.23 3.61 -24.47
C LEU A 397 -4.00 3.25 -23.21
N ARG A 398 -3.36 3.27 -22.03
CA ARG A 398 -4.06 3.06 -20.75
C ARG A 398 -5.14 4.13 -20.50
N CYS A 399 -4.86 5.38 -20.83
CA CYS A 399 -5.85 6.46 -20.75
C CYS A 399 -7.07 6.21 -21.67
N ILE A 400 -6.83 5.92 -22.95
CA ILE A 400 -7.88 5.64 -23.95
C ILE A 400 -8.68 4.41 -23.53
N THR A 401 -8.00 3.33 -23.15
CA THR A 401 -8.68 2.10 -22.72
C THR A 401 -9.56 2.34 -21.50
N ASN A 402 -9.02 3.00 -20.46
CA ASN A 402 -9.70 3.15 -19.18
C ASN A 402 -10.84 4.19 -19.17
N TYR A 403 -10.78 5.21 -20.04
CA TYR A 403 -11.70 6.37 -20.00
C TYR A 403 -12.45 6.63 -21.31
N LYS A 404 -12.18 5.87 -22.39
CA LYS A 404 -12.93 5.90 -23.65
C LYS A 404 -13.45 4.53 -24.05
N ALA A 405 -12.58 3.52 -24.16
CA ALA A 405 -12.95 2.21 -24.73
C ALA A 405 -13.72 1.30 -23.76
N LEU A 406 -13.41 1.32 -22.46
CA LEU A 406 -14.14 0.54 -21.45
C LEU A 406 -15.41 1.25 -20.97
N LYS A 407 -16.44 1.18 -21.83
CA LYS A 407 -17.84 1.47 -21.51
C LYS A 407 -18.52 0.18 -21.00
N LEU A 408 -19.38 0.30 -19.98
CA LEU A 408 -20.15 -0.84 -19.46
C LEU A 408 -21.14 -1.38 -20.50
N SER A 409 -21.50 -2.66 -20.40
CA SER A 409 -22.48 -3.29 -21.29
C SER A 409 -23.87 -2.63 -21.15
N PRO A 410 -24.70 -2.56 -22.21
CA PRO A 410 -25.98 -1.84 -22.17
C PRO A 410 -26.95 -2.24 -21.04
N PRO A 411 -27.07 -3.52 -20.61
CA PRO A 411 -27.89 -3.88 -19.45
C PRO A 411 -27.39 -3.21 -18.16
N ILE A 412 -26.07 -3.17 -17.94
CA ILE A 412 -25.47 -2.56 -16.75
C ILE A 412 -25.64 -1.03 -16.79
N SER A 413 -25.39 -0.39 -17.93
CA SER A 413 -25.50 1.07 -18.02
C SER A 413 -26.95 1.52 -17.79
N SER A 414 -27.92 0.89 -18.47
CA SER A 414 -29.35 1.25 -18.36
C SER A 414 -29.89 1.11 -16.94
N LEU A 415 -29.54 0.04 -16.21
CA LEU A 415 -29.92 -0.06 -14.80
C LEU A 415 -29.18 0.98 -13.94
N ALA A 416 -27.88 1.17 -14.14
CA ALA A 416 -27.12 2.15 -13.37
C ALA A 416 -27.63 3.59 -13.56
N GLU A 417 -28.04 3.96 -14.78
CA GLU A 417 -28.63 5.25 -15.13
C GLU A 417 -29.99 5.44 -14.41
N LYS A 418 -30.83 4.39 -14.33
CA LYS A 418 -32.05 4.40 -13.49
C LYS A 418 -31.73 4.58 -12.01
N LEU A 419 -30.74 3.85 -11.46
CA LEU A 419 -30.38 3.95 -10.04
C LEU A 419 -29.81 5.33 -9.69
N VAL A 420 -29.00 5.94 -10.57
CA VAL A 420 -28.55 7.33 -10.42
C VAL A 420 -29.73 8.30 -10.42
N SER A 421 -30.67 8.14 -11.35
CA SER A 421 -31.85 9.00 -11.48
C SER A 421 -32.74 8.93 -10.24
N ARG A 422 -33.03 7.72 -9.74
CA ARG A 422 -33.78 7.50 -8.50
C ARG A 422 -33.03 8.03 -7.27
N MET A 423 -31.70 7.91 -7.22
CA MET A 423 -30.91 8.48 -6.11
C MET A 423 -30.97 10.01 -6.11
N ILE A 424 -30.96 10.65 -7.28
CA ILE A 424 -31.15 12.10 -7.44
C ILE A 424 -32.56 12.51 -6.96
N GLU A 425 -33.60 11.80 -7.39
CA GLU A 425 -35.00 12.02 -6.96
C GLU A 425 -35.16 11.92 -5.43
N ARG A 426 -34.59 10.87 -4.81
CA ARG A 426 -34.56 10.69 -3.34
C ARG A 426 -33.67 11.71 -2.60
N SER A 427 -32.93 12.54 -3.33
CA SER A 427 -32.07 13.60 -2.78
C SER A 427 -32.63 15.00 -3.06
N SER A 428 -33.95 15.14 -3.21
CA SER A 428 -34.62 16.42 -3.51
C SER A 428 -34.30 17.52 -2.48
N MET A 429 -34.28 17.19 -1.18
CA MET A 429 -33.96 18.13 -0.08
C MET A 429 -32.57 18.77 -0.21
N THR A 430 -31.63 18.11 -0.87
CA THR A 430 -30.26 18.58 -1.10
C THR A 430 -30.01 19.03 -2.55
N GLY A 431 -31.07 19.21 -3.34
CA GLY A 431 -30.99 19.62 -4.74
C GLY A 431 -30.46 18.53 -5.67
N GLY A 432 -30.83 17.27 -5.41
CA GLY A 432 -30.39 16.09 -6.17
C GLY A 432 -29.03 15.53 -5.75
N LYS A 433 -28.41 16.08 -4.69
CA LYS A 433 -27.02 15.79 -4.30
C LYS A 433 -26.94 14.80 -3.16
N TYR A 434 -26.10 13.78 -3.31
CA TYR A 434 -25.93 12.73 -2.30
C TYR A 434 -24.47 12.40 -2.02
N VAL A 435 -24.25 11.82 -0.85
CA VAL A 435 -22.99 11.17 -0.48
C VAL A 435 -23.04 9.70 -0.92
N SER A 436 -21.95 9.16 -1.44
CA SER A 436 -21.79 7.71 -1.62
C SER A 436 -20.68 7.17 -0.72
N VAL A 437 -20.93 6.03 -0.07
CA VAL A 437 -20.02 5.40 0.88
C VAL A 437 -19.64 4.01 0.38
N HIS A 438 -18.39 3.83 -0.06
CA HIS A 438 -17.84 2.49 -0.31
C HIS A 438 -17.45 1.85 1.04
N LEU A 439 -18.40 1.10 1.60
CA LEU A 439 -18.36 0.49 2.92
C LEU A 439 -17.88 -0.97 2.83
N ARG A 440 -16.57 -1.18 2.90
CA ARG A 440 -15.98 -2.53 2.82
C ARG A 440 -16.04 -3.29 4.16
N PHE A 441 -17.25 -3.48 4.70
CA PHE A 441 -17.54 -4.15 5.97
C PHE A 441 -18.23 -5.52 5.79
N GLU A 442 -17.86 -6.25 4.74
CA GLU A 442 -18.33 -7.60 4.45
C GLU A 442 -17.47 -8.66 5.17
N GLN A 443 -18.03 -9.86 5.38
CA GLN A 443 -17.45 -10.91 6.22
C GLN A 443 -16.02 -11.30 5.83
N ASP A 444 -15.67 -11.28 4.54
CA ASP A 444 -14.34 -11.61 4.06
C ASP A 444 -13.28 -10.60 4.53
N MET A 445 -13.59 -9.30 4.53
CA MET A 445 -12.67 -8.25 4.95
C MET A 445 -12.64 -8.06 6.47
N VAL A 446 -13.76 -8.28 7.16
CA VAL A 446 -13.79 -8.40 8.63
C VAL A 446 -12.83 -9.51 9.06
N ALA A 447 -12.98 -10.73 8.52
CA ALA A 447 -12.10 -11.86 8.82
C ALA A 447 -10.64 -11.64 8.39
N PHE A 448 -10.40 -11.18 7.16
CA PHE A 448 -9.04 -10.98 6.61
C PHE A 448 -8.23 -9.96 7.41
N SER A 449 -8.88 -8.93 7.95
CA SER A 449 -8.24 -7.87 8.74
C SER A 449 -7.57 -8.39 10.02
N CYS A 450 -8.04 -9.52 10.56
CA CYS A 450 -7.65 -10.06 11.87
C CYS A 450 -7.78 -9.04 13.01
N CYS A 451 -8.78 -8.16 12.94
CA CYS A 451 -9.13 -7.23 14.00
C CYS A 451 -10.18 -7.87 14.93
N VAL A 452 -10.17 -7.49 16.21
CA VAL A 452 -11.16 -7.94 17.20
C VAL A 452 -12.18 -6.82 17.35
N TYR A 453 -13.42 -7.10 16.95
CA TYR A 453 -14.56 -6.19 16.99
C TYR A 453 -15.40 -6.44 18.26
N ASP A 454 -16.57 -5.80 18.36
CA ASP A 454 -17.43 -5.78 19.54
C ASP A 454 -18.22 -7.10 19.81
N GLY A 455 -18.15 -8.12 18.93
CA GLY A 455 -18.79 -9.43 19.13
C GLY A 455 -18.02 -10.43 20.01
N GLY A 456 -16.90 -10.03 20.60
CA GLY A 456 -16.17 -10.80 21.61
C GLY A 456 -15.59 -12.15 21.13
N GLU A 457 -15.41 -13.09 22.05
CA GLU A 457 -14.78 -14.39 21.76
C GLU A 457 -15.60 -15.25 20.78
N ALA A 458 -16.93 -15.17 20.78
CA ALA A 458 -17.78 -15.90 19.85
C ALA A 458 -17.56 -15.42 18.40
N GLU A 459 -17.48 -14.11 18.18
CA GLU A 459 -17.15 -13.52 16.89
C GLU A 459 -15.72 -13.84 16.45
N LYS A 460 -14.75 -13.74 17.37
CA LYS A 460 -13.35 -14.11 17.14
C LYS A 460 -13.24 -15.57 16.67
N LEU A 461 -13.85 -16.52 17.38
CA LEU A 461 -13.88 -17.94 16.98
C LEU A 461 -14.54 -18.15 15.60
N LYS A 462 -15.62 -17.42 15.29
CA LYS A 462 -16.29 -17.44 13.98
C LYS A 462 -15.38 -16.92 12.87
N MET A 463 -14.66 -15.81 13.09
CA MET A 463 -13.70 -15.24 12.14
C MET A 463 -12.47 -16.13 11.96
N ASP A 464 -11.97 -16.75 13.04
CA ASP A 464 -10.87 -17.72 13.01
C ASP A 464 -11.23 -18.97 12.19
N SER A 465 -12.43 -19.53 12.38
CA SER A 465 -12.93 -20.65 11.58
C SER A 465 -13.05 -20.28 10.09
N PHE A 466 -13.67 -19.15 9.79
CA PHE A 466 -13.82 -18.66 8.42
C PHE A 466 -12.46 -18.38 7.74
N ARG A 467 -11.49 -17.83 8.47
CA ARG A 467 -10.12 -17.60 7.97
C ARG A 467 -9.44 -18.88 7.50
N GLU A 468 -9.70 -20.00 8.18
CA GLU A 468 -9.10 -21.29 7.89
C GLU A 468 -9.79 -22.02 6.73
N GLN A 469 -11.11 -21.85 6.60
CA GLN A 469 -11.88 -22.35 5.46
C GLN A 469 -11.45 -21.70 4.14
N GLU A 470 -11.48 -20.36 4.07
CA GLU A 470 -11.23 -19.63 2.82
C GLU A 470 -9.74 -19.57 2.42
N TRP A 471 -8.83 -19.31 3.38
CA TRP A 471 -7.40 -19.12 3.08
C TRP A 471 -6.50 -20.26 3.56
N LYS A 472 -7.06 -21.41 3.97
CA LYS A 472 -6.37 -22.71 4.14
C LYS A 472 -5.02 -22.59 4.87
N GLY A 473 -5.05 -22.06 6.09
CA GLY A 473 -3.87 -21.91 6.95
C GLY A 473 -2.96 -20.72 6.64
N LYS A 474 -3.31 -19.80 5.72
CA LYS A 474 -2.51 -18.56 5.47
C LYS A 474 -2.33 -17.70 6.73
N PHE A 475 -3.18 -17.86 7.75
CA PHE A 475 -3.14 -17.11 9.00
C PHE A 475 -2.46 -17.86 10.16
N LYS A 476 -2.13 -19.16 9.99
CA LYS A 476 -1.42 -19.97 11.00
C LYS A 476 0.05 -20.25 10.64
N ARG A 477 0.61 -19.56 9.64
CA ARG A 477 2.02 -19.76 9.27
C ARG A 477 2.96 -19.12 10.30
N LYS A 478 4.06 -19.81 10.64
CA LYS A 478 4.98 -19.40 11.74
C LYS A 478 5.74 -18.09 11.49
N ASP A 479 5.82 -17.66 10.24
CA ASP A 479 6.38 -16.39 9.77
C ASP A 479 5.40 -15.20 9.91
N ARG A 480 4.11 -15.45 10.18
CA ARG A 480 3.07 -14.42 10.19
C ARG A 480 2.52 -14.19 11.59
N VAL A 481 3.14 -13.28 12.34
CA VAL A 481 2.60 -12.77 13.61
C VAL A 481 1.36 -11.91 13.34
N ILE A 482 0.31 -12.10 14.14
CA ILE A 482 -0.96 -11.35 14.04
C ILE A 482 -1.17 -10.61 15.36
N VAL A 483 -1.26 -9.29 15.30
CA VAL A 483 -1.50 -8.42 16.46
C VAL A 483 -2.72 -7.54 16.19
N PRO A 484 -3.93 -7.91 16.64
CA PRO A 484 -5.17 -7.21 16.31
C PRO A 484 -5.17 -5.73 16.72
N ALA A 485 -4.63 -5.43 17.90
CA ALA A 485 -4.47 -4.07 18.42
C ALA A 485 -3.66 -3.17 17.46
N LEU A 486 -2.54 -3.68 16.95
CA LEU A 486 -1.67 -2.96 16.00
C LEU A 486 -2.38 -2.76 14.66
N ASN A 487 -3.12 -3.77 14.18
CA ASN A 487 -3.92 -3.65 12.95
C ASN A 487 -4.98 -2.53 13.05
N ARG A 488 -5.55 -2.26 14.23
CA ARG A 488 -6.48 -1.13 14.43
C ARG A 488 -5.72 0.20 14.43
N ILE A 489 -4.71 0.35 15.28
CA ILE A 489 -3.90 1.58 15.42
C ILE A 489 -3.28 2.01 14.07
N GLU A 490 -2.79 1.08 13.27
CA GLU A 490 -2.19 1.38 11.97
C GLU A 490 -3.21 1.72 10.86
N GLY A 491 -4.51 1.57 11.13
CA GLY A 491 -5.58 1.78 10.16
C GLY A 491 -5.76 0.63 9.15
N LYS A 492 -5.29 -0.59 9.46
CA LYS A 492 -5.45 -1.77 8.59
C LYS A 492 -6.89 -2.30 8.61
N CYS A 493 -7.58 -2.23 9.75
CA CYS A 493 -8.98 -2.68 9.87
C CYS A 493 -9.95 -1.89 8.98
N PRO A 494 -11.00 -2.52 8.42
CA PRO A 494 -12.24 -1.85 8.04
C PRO A 494 -12.85 -1.03 9.18
N LEU A 495 -13.43 0.14 8.84
CA LEU A 495 -14.32 0.88 9.74
C LEU A 495 -15.68 0.18 9.80
N THR A 496 -16.31 0.13 10.97
CA THR A 496 -17.71 -0.30 11.10
C THR A 496 -18.68 0.80 10.61
N PRO A 497 -19.96 0.51 10.35
CA PRO A 497 -20.90 1.53 9.88
C PRO A 497 -21.18 2.61 10.93
N VAL A 498 -21.16 2.29 12.23
CA VAL A 498 -21.25 3.29 13.31
C VAL A 498 -20.02 4.21 13.35
N GLU A 499 -18.81 3.71 13.08
CA GLU A 499 -17.60 4.54 12.94
C GLU A 499 -17.69 5.51 11.75
N VAL A 500 -18.35 5.09 10.66
CA VAL A 500 -18.63 5.94 9.51
C VAL A 500 -19.69 7.00 9.84
N GLY A 501 -20.76 6.61 10.53
CA GLY A 501 -21.83 7.53 10.94
C GLY A 501 -21.31 8.64 11.84
N LEU A 502 -20.57 8.28 12.90
CA LEU A 502 -19.92 9.24 13.81
C LEU A 502 -19.00 10.20 13.04
N MET A 503 -18.13 9.67 12.18
CA MET A 503 -17.25 10.46 11.33
C MET A 503 -18.03 11.45 10.45
N LEU A 504 -19.13 11.04 9.82
CA LEU A 504 -19.93 11.92 8.95
C LEU A 504 -20.71 12.97 9.74
N ARG A 505 -21.35 12.62 10.86
CA ARG A 505 -21.99 13.60 11.76
C ARG A 505 -20.97 14.62 12.25
N GLY A 506 -19.77 14.16 12.65
CA GLY A 506 -18.68 15.04 13.11
C GLY A 506 -18.11 15.94 12.02
N MET A 507 -18.20 15.52 10.75
CA MET A 507 -17.86 16.35 9.57
C MET A 507 -18.98 17.31 9.16
N GLY A 508 -20.07 17.42 9.94
CA GLY A 508 -21.19 18.34 9.69
C GLY A 508 -22.23 17.85 8.68
N PHE A 509 -22.22 16.57 8.28
CA PHE A 509 -23.32 15.99 7.52
C PHE A 509 -24.52 15.71 8.45
N ASP A 510 -25.71 16.14 8.04
CA ASP A 510 -26.95 16.10 8.83
C ASP A 510 -27.85 14.90 8.47
N ASN A 511 -28.97 14.74 9.18
CA ASN A 511 -29.93 13.67 8.92
C ASN A 511 -30.71 13.84 7.59
N ASN A 512 -30.68 15.03 6.98
CA ASN A 512 -31.23 15.28 5.64
C ASN A 512 -30.24 14.92 4.51
N THR A 513 -29.00 14.55 4.85
CA THR A 513 -28.00 14.11 3.88
C THR A 513 -28.35 12.69 3.39
N SER A 514 -28.84 12.58 2.14
CA SER A 514 -29.04 11.28 1.48
C SER A 514 -27.72 10.56 1.23
N ILE A 515 -27.63 9.31 1.68
CA ILE A 515 -26.43 8.45 1.61
C ILE A 515 -26.73 7.19 0.78
N TYR A 516 -25.91 6.95 -0.24
CA TYR A 516 -25.86 5.69 -0.97
C TYR A 516 -24.73 4.79 -0.43
N ILE A 517 -25.03 3.56 0.00
CA ILE A 517 -24.00 2.57 0.36
C ILE A 517 -23.65 1.71 -0.87
N ALA A 518 -22.36 1.74 -1.22
CA ALA A 518 -21.73 0.83 -2.17
C ALA A 518 -20.99 -0.27 -1.40
N SER A 519 -21.58 -1.47 -1.31
CA SER A 519 -20.97 -2.63 -0.65
C SER A 519 -21.49 -3.96 -1.21
N GLY A 520 -20.77 -5.05 -0.94
CA GLY A 520 -21.35 -6.39 -0.94
C GLY A 520 -22.20 -6.63 0.31
N LYS A 521 -22.45 -7.90 0.64
CA LYS A 521 -23.23 -8.28 1.83
C LYS A 521 -22.48 -7.90 3.12
N ILE A 522 -22.96 -6.84 3.76
CA ILE A 522 -22.44 -6.32 5.03
C ILE A 522 -22.54 -7.41 6.11
N TYR A 523 -21.46 -7.58 6.88
CA TYR A 523 -21.39 -8.51 7.99
C TYR A 523 -22.34 -8.07 9.13
N GLN A 524 -23.19 -8.99 9.60
CA GLN A 524 -24.27 -8.74 10.58
C GLN A 524 -25.01 -7.41 10.32
N ALA A 525 -25.53 -7.23 9.10
CA ALA A 525 -26.07 -5.97 8.60
C ALA A 525 -27.08 -5.29 9.55
N GLU A 526 -28.06 -6.05 10.08
CA GLU A 526 -29.07 -5.55 11.04
C GLU A 526 -28.42 -4.87 12.26
N LYS A 527 -27.51 -5.56 12.96
CA LYS A 527 -26.78 -5.05 14.12
C LYS A 527 -25.95 -3.80 13.76
N HIS A 528 -25.18 -3.88 12.68
CA HIS A 528 -24.14 -2.88 12.41
C HIS A 528 -24.64 -1.66 11.63
N LEU A 529 -25.75 -1.75 10.88
CA LEU A 529 -26.36 -0.61 10.19
C LEU A 529 -27.29 0.22 11.08
N ALA A 530 -27.87 -0.36 12.14
CA ALA A 530 -28.86 0.36 12.96
C ALA A 530 -28.40 1.75 13.47
N PRO A 531 -27.18 1.93 14.02
CA PRO A 531 -26.70 3.26 14.40
C PRO A 531 -26.49 4.21 13.22
N LEU A 532 -26.12 3.69 12.05
CA LEU A 532 -25.92 4.50 10.84
C LEU A 532 -27.27 4.99 10.28
N LEU A 533 -28.31 4.15 10.34
CA LEU A 533 -29.70 4.51 10.03
C LEU A 533 -30.25 5.55 11.02
N GLU A 534 -29.92 5.44 12.31
CA GLU A 534 -30.32 6.41 13.34
C GLU A 534 -29.71 7.80 13.07
N MET A 535 -28.43 7.85 12.69
CA MET A 535 -27.74 9.10 12.33
C MET A 535 -28.15 9.67 10.96
N PHE A 536 -28.52 8.80 10.02
CA PHE A 536 -28.84 9.12 8.62
C PHE A 536 -30.01 8.26 8.11
N PRO A 537 -31.28 8.69 8.30
CA PRO A 537 -32.45 7.92 7.90
C PRO A 537 -32.63 7.81 6.37
N LEU A 538 -32.03 8.73 5.60
CA LEU A 538 -32.05 8.73 4.13
C LEU A 538 -30.95 7.82 3.55
N LEU A 539 -30.95 6.56 3.99
CA LEU A 539 -29.98 5.54 3.60
C LEU A 539 -30.51 4.67 2.46
N TYR A 540 -29.74 4.54 1.38
CA TYR A 540 -30.11 3.79 0.18
C TYR A 540 -28.99 2.85 -0.28
N THR A 541 -29.37 1.78 -0.97
CA THR A 541 -28.47 0.81 -1.61
C THR A 541 -28.98 0.49 -3.03
N LYS A 542 -28.25 -0.30 -3.83
CA LYS A 542 -28.79 -0.78 -5.12
C LYS A 542 -30.04 -1.64 -4.95
N GLU A 543 -30.09 -2.43 -3.88
CA GLU A 543 -31.21 -3.29 -3.50
C GLU A 543 -32.46 -2.49 -3.07
N SER A 544 -32.30 -1.28 -2.51
CA SER A 544 -33.42 -0.40 -2.16
C SER A 544 -33.84 0.57 -3.27
N LEU A 545 -33.06 0.67 -4.37
CA LEU A 545 -33.31 1.58 -5.48
C LEU A 545 -33.74 0.86 -6.77
N ALA A 546 -33.47 -0.44 -6.91
CA ALA A 546 -33.98 -1.30 -7.98
C ALA A 546 -35.33 -1.93 -7.59
N THR A 547 -36.14 -2.36 -8.56
CA THR A 547 -37.14 -3.40 -8.27
C THR A 547 -36.45 -4.78 -8.23
N PRO A 548 -37.06 -5.81 -7.60
CA PRO A 548 -36.52 -7.17 -7.64
C PRO A 548 -36.31 -7.68 -9.08
N ASP A 549 -37.27 -7.42 -9.98
CA ASP A 549 -37.21 -7.86 -11.38
C ASP A 549 -36.09 -7.15 -12.17
N GLU A 550 -35.81 -5.88 -11.86
CA GLU A 550 -34.69 -5.14 -12.44
C GLU A 550 -33.33 -5.66 -11.95
N LEU A 551 -33.25 -6.15 -10.71
CA LEU A 551 -32.00 -6.61 -10.09
C LEU A 551 -31.70 -8.09 -10.34
N ALA A 552 -32.72 -8.94 -10.52
CA ALA A 552 -32.58 -10.38 -10.71
C ALA A 552 -31.55 -10.80 -11.80
N PRO A 553 -31.42 -10.14 -12.97
CA PRO A 553 -30.39 -10.45 -13.98
C PRO A 553 -28.94 -10.20 -13.54
N PHE A 554 -28.75 -9.55 -12.39
CA PHE A 554 -27.46 -9.15 -11.81
C PHE A 554 -27.10 -9.99 -10.57
N GLU A 555 -28.06 -10.70 -9.97
CA GLU A 555 -27.80 -11.55 -8.81
C GLU A 555 -26.83 -12.69 -9.14
N GLY A 556 -25.96 -13.03 -8.18
CA GLY A 556 -24.83 -13.94 -8.37
C GLY A 556 -23.63 -13.34 -9.14
N TYR A 557 -23.84 -12.35 -10.00
CA TYR A 557 -22.79 -11.72 -10.82
C TYR A 557 -22.13 -10.55 -10.09
N SER A 558 -21.21 -10.85 -9.17
CA SER A 558 -20.58 -9.85 -8.29
C SER A 558 -19.86 -8.70 -9.02
N SER A 559 -19.36 -8.91 -10.24
CA SER A 559 -18.75 -7.84 -11.06
C SER A 559 -19.79 -6.93 -11.71
N LYS A 560 -21.00 -7.45 -12.06
CA LYS A 560 -22.10 -6.63 -12.57
C LYS A 560 -22.68 -5.75 -11.46
N LEU A 561 -22.95 -6.33 -10.29
CA LEU A 561 -23.42 -5.58 -9.10
C LEU A 561 -22.41 -4.48 -8.70
N ALA A 562 -21.12 -4.81 -8.66
CA ALA A 562 -20.06 -3.83 -8.38
C ALA A 562 -19.94 -2.72 -9.45
N ALA A 563 -20.44 -2.94 -10.68
CA ALA A 563 -20.48 -1.92 -11.72
C ALA A 563 -21.67 -0.94 -11.55
N LEU A 564 -22.80 -1.41 -11.01
CA LEU A 564 -23.90 -0.55 -10.54
C LEU A 564 -23.40 0.33 -9.37
N ASP A 565 -22.83 -0.29 -8.32
CA ASP A 565 -22.26 0.41 -7.15
C ASP A 565 -21.22 1.46 -7.58
N TYR A 566 -20.35 1.12 -8.55
CA TYR A 566 -19.34 2.03 -9.10
C TYR A 566 -19.95 3.24 -9.80
N THR A 567 -21.05 3.06 -10.53
CA THR A 567 -21.65 4.11 -11.35
C THR A 567 -22.47 5.08 -10.50
N VAL A 568 -23.26 4.60 -9.54
CA VAL A 568 -23.93 5.49 -8.56
C VAL A 568 -22.89 6.24 -7.71
N SER A 569 -21.81 5.57 -7.29
CA SER A 569 -20.72 6.25 -6.57
C SER A 569 -19.98 7.29 -7.44
N LEU A 570 -19.90 7.09 -8.76
CA LEU A 570 -19.22 8.00 -9.69
C LEU A 570 -19.89 9.37 -9.76
N PHE A 571 -21.23 9.40 -9.80
CA PHE A 571 -22.04 10.62 -9.95
C PHE A 571 -22.44 11.29 -8.62
N SER A 572 -22.15 10.66 -7.48
CA SER A 572 -22.34 11.27 -6.16
C SER A 572 -21.62 12.62 -5.98
N GLU A 573 -22.18 13.52 -5.17
CA GLU A 573 -21.54 14.80 -4.86
C GLU A 573 -20.25 14.57 -4.02
N VAL A 574 -20.32 13.66 -3.06
CA VAL A 574 -19.19 13.28 -2.19
C VAL A 574 -18.99 11.77 -2.22
N PHE A 575 -17.77 11.32 -2.52
CA PHE A 575 -17.40 9.91 -2.37
C PHE A 575 -16.67 9.69 -1.04
N VAL A 576 -17.03 8.65 -0.28
CA VAL A 576 -16.42 8.27 1.00
C VAL A 576 -15.83 6.87 0.86
N THR A 577 -14.60 6.65 1.30
CA THR A 577 -13.92 5.35 1.21
C THR A 577 -13.40 4.88 2.56
N THR A 578 -14.03 3.84 3.13
CA THR A 578 -13.72 3.32 4.47
C THR A 578 -12.49 2.41 4.51
N GLN A 579 -12.10 1.88 3.34
CA GLN A 579 -10.97 0.97 3.19
C GLN A 579 -10.33 1.12 1.81
N GLY A 580 -9.00 0.97 1.76
CA GLY A 580 -8.26 0.99 0.49
C GLY A 580 -8.53 -0.23 -0.39
N GLY A 581 -8.38 -0.08 -1.71
CA GLY A 581 -8.56 -1.15 -2.67
C GLY A 581 -8.69 -0.64 -4.10
N ASN A 582 -8.89 -1.56 -5.05
CA ASN A 582 -8.97 -1.22 -6.47
C ASN A 582 -10.21 -0.37 -6.82
N PHE A 583 -11.38 -0.63 -6.19
CA PHE A 583 -12.60 0.15 -6.42
C PHE A 583 -12.41 1.65 -6.12
N PRO A 584 -12.05 2.07 -4.89
CA PRO A 584 -11.86 3.51 -4.61
C PRO A 584 -10.69 4.10 -5.38
N GLN A 585 -9.65 3.32 -5.71
CA GLN A 585 -8.56 3.78 -6.57
C GLN A 585 -9.05 4.20 -7.95
N PHE A 586 -9.73 3.31 -8.67
CA PHE A 586 -10.26 3.58 -10.01
C PHE A 586 -11.37 4.64 -9.99
N LEU A 587 -12.24 4.63 -8.97
CA LEU A 587 -13.32 5.61 -8.87
C LEU A 587 -12.79 7.03 -8.63
N MET A 588 -11.82 7.21 -7.72
CA MET A 588 -11.16 8.50 -7.53
C MET A 588 -10.51 8.99 -8.83
N GLY A 589 -9.82 8.11 -9.56
CA GLY A 589 -9.24 8.45 -10.87
C GLY A 589 -10.30 8.87 -11.88
N HIS A 590 -11.43 8.16 -11.94
CA HIS A 590 -12.51 8.47 -12.88
C HIS A 590 -13.22 9.78 -12.55
N ARG A 591 -13.51 10.05 -11.28
CA ARG A 591 -14.00 11.36 -10.82
C ARG A 591 -13.02 12.48 -11.20
N ARG A 592 -11.72 12.29 -10.98
CA ARG A 592 -10.68 13.23 -11.42
C ARG A 592 -10.57 13.39 -12.94
N PHE A 593 -10.90 12.37 -13.72
CA PHE A 593 -10.92 12.47 -15.18
C PHE A 593 -12.10 13.30 -15.67
N LEU A 594 -13.30 13.08 -15.12
CA LEU A 594 -14.51 13.84 -15.48
C LEU A 594 -14.47 15.28 -14.97
N PHE A 595 -14.18 15.48 -13.68
CA PHE A 595 -14.24 16.78 -13.01
C PHE A 595 -12.90 17.55 -13.04
N ASN A 596 -12.23 17.57 -14.20
CA ASN A 596 -11.04 18.39 -14.48
C ASN A 596 -9.89 18.30 -13.44
N GLY A 597 -9.70 17.12 -12.86
CA GLY A 597 -8.64 16.79 -11.89
C GLY A 597 -9.08 16.83 -10.43
N HIS A 598 -10.27 17.39 -10.17
CA HIS A 598 -10.88 17.43 -8.85
C HIS A 598 -11.59 16.11 -8.54
N SER A 599 -11.56 15.68 -7.28
CA SER A 599 -12.52 14.71 -6.76
C SER A 599 -12.69 14.97 -5.28
N LYS A 600 -13.85 15.50 -4.84
CA LYS A 600 -14.16 15.46 -3.41
C LYS A 600 -14.34 13.99 -3.02
N THR A 601 -13.37 13.53 -2.24
CA THR A 601 -13.30 12.18 -1.71
C THR A 601 -12.84 12.23 -0.27
N ILE A 602 -13.72 11.86 0.65
CA ILE A 602 -13.39 11.70 2.06
C ILE A 602 -12.67 10.36 2.20
N LYS A 603 -11.39 10.44 2.56
CA LYS A 603 -10.56 9.29 2.92
C LYS A 603 -9.99 9.59 4.31
N PRO A 604 -10.61 9.08 5.38
CA PRO A 604 -10.21 9.45 6.74
C PRO A 604 -8.79 9.01 7.05
N ASP A 605 -8.12 9.77 7.92
CA ASP A 605 -6.94 9.27 8.60
C ASP A 605 -7.40 8.30 9.69
N LYS A 606 -7.46 7.01 9.31
CA LYS A 606 -7.94 5.96 10.22
C LYS A 606 -7.07 5.81 11.47
N ARG A 607 -5.79 6.22 11.45
CA ARG A 607 -4.91 6.14 12.64
C ARG A 607 -5.33 7.16 13.68
N LYS A 608 -5.62 8.39 13.24
CA LYS A 608 -6.19 9.43 14.10
C LYS A 608 -7.62 9.07 14.55
N LEU A 609 -8.45 8.60 13.61
CA LEU A 609 -9.87 8.30 13.86
C LEU A 609 -10.06 7.21 14.93
N VAL A 610 -9.31 6.10 14.91
CA VAL A 610 -9.49 5.03 15.91
C VAL A 610 -9.12 5.45 17.34
N VAL A 611 -8.22 6.42 17.50
CA VAL A 611 -7.88 7.00 18.81
C VAL A 611 -9.06 7.81 19.33
N LEU A 612 -9.57 8.75 18.53
CA LEU A 612 -10.73 9.60 18.87
C LEU A 612 -12.00 8.78 19.15
N LEU A 613 -12.20 7.66 18.45
CA LEU A 613 -13.34 6.76 18.65
C LEU A 613 -13.22 5.88 19.91
N GLN A 614 -12.01 5.68 20.44
CA GLN A 614 -11.78 4.91 21.67
C GLN A 614 -11.80 5.81 22.93
N ASP A 615 -11.50 7.10 22.76
CA ASP A 615 -11.61 8.11 23.81
C ASP A 615 -13.07 8.27 24.26
N MET A 616 -13.32 8.13 25.57
CA MET A 616 -14.64 8.25 26.19
C MET A 616 -14.79 9.50 27.06
N ASP A 617 -13.74 10.32 27.13
CA ASP A 617 -13.70 11.60 27.85
C ASP A 617 -13.84 12.79 26.86
N ILE A 618 -13.50 12.57 25.58
CA ILE A 618 -13.71 13.53 24.48
C ILE A 618 -15.16 14.03 24.40
N SER A 619 -15.36 15.34 24.30
CA SER A 619 -16.69 15.93 24.09
C SER A 619 -17.11 15.93 22.62
N TRP A 620 -18.41 16.00 22.33
CA TRP A 620 -18.90 16.09 20.94
C TRP A 620 -18.26 17.24 20.16
N LYS A 621 -18.07 18.40 20.80
CA LYS A 621 -17.37 19.54 20.21
C LYS A 621 -15.92 19.20 19.82
N ALA A 622 -15.14 18.64 20.74
CA ALA A 622 -13.74 18.28 20.46
C ALA A 622 -13.63 17.19 19.36
N PHE A 623 -14.59 16.26 19.29
CA PHE A 623 -14.67 15.29 18.21
C PHE A 623 -14.96 15.95 16.85
N LYS A 624 -15.90 16.91 16.81
CA LYS A 624 -16.20 17.72 15.61
C LYS A 624 -15.01 18.54 15.14
N ASP A 625 -14.38 19.29 16.03
CA ASP A 625 -13.21 20.14 15.71
C ASP A 625 -12.14 19.29 14.98
N GLU A 626 -11.92 18.04 15.41
CA GLU A 626 -10.98 17.12 14.79
C GLU A 626 -11.47 16.45 13.49
N MET A 627 -12.78 16.27 13.32
CA MET A 627 -13.39 15.81 12.07
C MET A 627 -13.41 16.90 10.99
N GLU A 628 -13.64 18.16 11.34
CA GLU A 628 -13.54 19.30 10.43
C GLU A 628 -12.12 19.44 9.86
N VAL A 629 -11.08 19.30 10.70
CA VAL A 629 -9.67 19.24 10.26
C VAL A 629 -9.43 18.07 9.29
N MET A 630 -10.02 16.89 9.55
CA MET A 630 -9.89 15.72 8.68
C MET A 630 -10.64 15.88 7.34
N LEU A 631 -11.76 16.59 7.33
CA LEU A 631 -12.51 16.98 6.14
C LEU A 631 -11.73 18.01 5.30
N ALA A 632 -11.21 19.07 5.93
CA ALA A 632 -10.43 20.10 5.24
C ALA A 632 -9.16 19.52 4.57
N GLU A 633 -8.48 18.59 5.24
CA GLU A 633 -7.34 17.86 4.67
C GLU A 633 -7.76 16.90 3.54
N SER A 634 -8.96 16.30 3.62
CA SER A 634 -9.54 15.50 2.53
C SER A 634 -9.87 16.35 1.30
N ASP A 635 -10.46 17.53 1.50
CA ASP A 635 -10.75 18.49 0.42
C ASP A 635 -9.46 19.04 -0.21
N ARG A 636 -8.43 19.35 0.59
CA ARG A 636 -7.11 19.73 0.08
C ARG A 636 -6.51 18.64 -0.82
N LYS A 637 -6.57 17.38 -0.39
CA LYS A 637 -6.16 16.21 -1.19
C LYS A 637 -7.03 16.01 -2.44
N GLY A 638 -8.33 16.28 -2.35
CA GLY A 638 -9.30 16.19 -3.45
C GLY A 638 -9.11 17.26 -4.53
N MET A 639 -8.74 18.48 -4.14
CA MET A 639 -8.45 19.61 -5.03
C MET A 639 -7.05 19.57 -5.66
N MET A 640 -6.07 18.90 -5.04
CA MET A 640 -4.73 18.80 -5.61
C MET A 640 -4.69 17.83 -6.79
N VAL A 641 -4.19 18.32 -7.94
CA VAL A 641 -3.77 17.51 -9.09
C VAL A 641 -2.25 17.31 -9.01
N PRO A 642 -1.75 16.18 -8.47
CA PRO A 642 -0.31 15.97 -8.34
C PRO A 642 0.33 15.71 -9.71
N ARG A 643 1.40 16.44 -10.05
CA ARG A 643 2.21 16.14 -11.23
C ARG A 643 3.04 14.88 -10.98
N VAL A 644 2.58 13.74 -11.48
CA VAL A 644 3.22 12.43 -11.29
C VAL A 644 4.49 12.33 -12.15
N LYS A 645 5.64 12.79 -11.61
CA LYS A 645 6.95 12.69 -12.30
C LYS A 645 7.35 11.25 -12.68
N LYS A 646 6.83 10.25 -11.95
CA LYS A 646 7.11 8.81 -12.18
C LYS A 646 5.94 7.97 -11.67
N PHE A 647 5.31 7.19 -12.54
CA PHE A 647 4.19 6.34 -12.18
C PHE A 647 4.63 5.12 -11.37
N ASN A 648 3.95 4.84 -10.26
CA ASN A 648 4.20 3.69 -9.39
C ASN A 648 2.87 3.15 -8.81
N ARG A 649 2.91 2.14 -7.93
CA ARG A 649 1.69 1.54 -7.34
C ARG A 649 0.84 2.55 -6.55
N LYS A 650 1.50 3.41 -5.74
CA LYS A 650 0.88 4.44 -4.89
C LYS A 650 0.43 5.67 -5.72
N THR A 651 1.09 5.97 -6.85
CA THR A 651 0.73 7.05 -7.79
C THR A 651 0.50 6.55 -9.22
N SER A 652 -0.53 5.72 -9.42
CA SER A 652 -0.87 5.15 -10.74
C SER A 652 -1.73 6.08 -11.60
N ILE A 653 -1.71 5.89 -12.92
CA ILE A 653 -2.57 6.61 -13.88
C ILE A 653 -4.08 6.40 -13.60
N TYR A 654 -4.43 5.26 -13.00
CA TYR A 654 -5.80 4.94 -12.57
C TYR A 654 -6.21 5.67 -11.28
N THR A 655 -5.26 6.31 -10.56
CA THR A 655 -5.54 7.15 -9.37
C THR A 655 -5.45 8.64 -9.72
N TYR A 656 -4.45 9.00 -10.52
CA TYR A 656 -4.11 10.36 -10.92
C TYR A 656 -3.92 10.40 -12.44
N PRO A 657 -5.01 10.56 -13.22
CA PRO A 657 -4.94 10.52 -14.68
C PRO A 657 -4.49 11.83 -15.31
N LEU A 658 -4.45 12.95 -14.59
CA LEU A 658 -4.11 14.26 -15.15
C LEU A 658 -2.72 14.71 -14.68
N PRO A 659 -1.90 15.33 -15.55
CA PRO A 659 -2.26 15.84 -16.89
C PRO A 659 -2.23 14.82 -18.05
N GLU A 660 -1.74 13.59 -17.85
CA GLU A 660 -1.40 12.67 -18.95
C GLU A 660 -2.59 12.24 -19.82
N CYS A 661 -3.75 11.99 -19.23
CA CYS A 661 -5.01 11.69 -19.91
C CYS A 661 -5.85 12.94 -20.24
N ALA A 662 -5.45 14.15 -19.81
CA ALA A 662 -6.27 15.37 -19.91
C ALA A 662 -6.70 15.69 -21.35
N CYS A 663 -5.87 15.28 -22.32
CA CYS A 663 -6.13 15.55 -23.72
C CYS A 663 -7.36 14.81 -24.27
N LEU A 664 -7.81 13.72 -23.63
CA LEU A 664 -9.04 13.01 -24.02
C LEU A 664 -10.33 13.78 -23.65
N GLN A 665 -10.26 14.74 -22.71
CA GLN A 665 -11.42 15.46 -22.19
C GLN A 665 -12.12 16.33 -23.25
N SER A 666 -11.36 16.92 -24.18
CA SER A 666 -11.92 17.76 -25.26
C SER A 666 -12.91 17.01 -26.17
N SER A 667 -12.74 15.69 -26.31
CA SER A 667 -13.64 14.81 -27.07
C SER A 667 -14.75 14.17 -26.22
N ASN A 668 -14.86 14.51 -24.93
CA ASN A 668 -16.03 14.17 -24.10
C ASN A 668 -17.01 15.34 -24.01
N ASN A 669 -16.54 16.59 -24.08
CA ASN A 669 -17.40 17.79 -23.99
C ASN A 669 -18.44 17.90 -25.13
N SER A 670 -18.23 17.20 -26.25
CA SER A 670 -19.22 17.05 -27.31
C SER A 670 -20.21 15.91 -27.05
N THR A 671 -19.77 14.78 -26.49
CA THR A 671 -20.62 13.61 -26.21
C THR A 671 -21.51 13.82 -24.99
N PHE A 672 -20.98 14.36 -23.88
CA PHE A 672 -21.77 14.76 -22.70
C PHE A 672 -22.75 15.92 -22.96
N ARG A 673 -22.69 16.55 -24.14
CA ARG A 673 -23.70 17.52 -24.63
C ARG A 673 -24.77 16.88 -25.52
N LEU A 674 -24.65 15.61 -25.89
CA LEU A 674 -25.51 14.91 -26.84
C LEU A 674 -26.08 13.58 -26.33
N THR A 675 -25.56 13.03 -25.22
CA THR A 675 -26.17 11.91 -24.49
C THR A 675 -26.26 12.27 -23.01
N GLU A 676 -27.46 12.68 -22.61
CA GLU A 676 -28.06 12.71 -21.25
C GLU A 676 -27.29 13.39 -20.09
N GLY A 677 -28.00 14.30 -19.41
CA GLY A 677 -27.51 15.06 -18.24
C GLY A 677 -27.73 16.57 -18.36
N ALA A 678 -27.57 17.15 -19.56
CA ALA A 678 -27.72 18.59 -19.78
C ALA A 678 -29.14 19.13 -19.48
N ASN A 679 -30.18 18.33 -19.75
CA ASN A 679 -31.58 18.75 -19.58
C ASN A 679 -32.12 18.62 -18.13
N VAL A 680 -31.33 18.09 -17.19
CA VAL A 680 -31.73 17.95 -15.77
C VAL A 680 -31.11 19.02 -14.87
N LEU A 681 -30.07 19.71 -15.33
CA LEU A 681 -29.31 20.69 -14.52
C LEU A 681 -29.30 22.13 -15.05
N ASN A 682 -29.74 22.39 -16.29
CA ASN A 682 -29.83 23.76 -16.84
C ASN A 682 -31.19 24.44 -16.60
N SER A 683 -32.29 23.69 -16.42
CA SER A 683 -33.66 24.23 -16.36
C SER A 683 -33.94 25.16 -15.16
N HIS A 684 -33.15 25.06 -14.08
CA HIS A 684 -33.37 25.80 -12.84
C HIS A 684 -32.47 27.04 -12.64
N HIS A 685 -31.59 27.37 -13.60
CA HIS A 685 -30.62 28.46 -13.41
C HIS A 685 -30.89 29.75 -14.21
N GLU A 686 -31.96 29.77 -15.02
CA GLU A 686 -32.28 30.87 -15.96
C GLU A 686 -33.66 31.52 -15.68
N SER A 687 -34.34 31.13 -14.60
CA SER A 687 -35.64 31.68 -14.14
C SER A 687 -35.50 32.58 -12.92
N THR A 688 -34.45 33.40 -12.86
CA THR A 688 -34.27 34.43 -11.82
C THR A 688 -33.42 35.59 -12.35
N ARG A 689 -34.02 36.35 -13.29
CA ARG A 689 -33.57 37.67 -13.69
C ARG A 689 -34.76 38.52 -14.11
#